data_AF-A0A3Q8VVK2-F1
#
_entry.id   AF-A0A3Q8VVK2-F1
#
_cell.length_a   1.000
_cell.length_b   1.000
_cell.length_c   1.000
_cell.angle_alpha   90.00
_cell.angle_beta   90.00
_cell.angle_gamma   90.00
#
_symmetry.space_group_name_H-M   'P 1'
#
loop_
_entity.id
_entity.type
_entity.pdbx_description
1 polymer ?
#
loop_
_entity_poly.entity_id
_entity_poly.type
_entity_poly.pdbx_seq_one_letter_code
_entity_poly.pdbx_strand_id
1 'polypeptide(L)'
;MATDTLKSKPGAQGGATGGLRRLLLDNGALTALIVLVIAMSALSGDFLTADNLLNVGVQAAVTAILAFGVTFVIVSAGIDLSVGSVAALSATVLAWSATEAGMPVALAVLLSVATGIACGLVNGFLISYGKLPPFIATLAMLSVGRGLSLVISQGSPIAFPDSVSHLGDTLGGWLPVPVLVMIVMGLITAFVLGRTYIGRSMYAIGGNEEAARLSGLRVKRQKLAIYAFSGLFAAAAGIVLASRLASAQPQAAQGYELDAIAAVVIGGASLAGGTGKASGTLIGALILAVLRNGLNLLSVSAFWQQVVIGVVIALAVLFDTLRRKAGAVTPAAGASGGGNRGKQALTYVIAAVVAVAVVGATSLLHNGSPGGKDQKIGLSLSTLNNPFFVQIRNGAEEEAKKLGVDLTVTDAQNDASQQANQLQNFVSGSLSAIVVNPVDSDAAGPSVRAANKDDIPVIAVDRGVNKAETSALIASDNVEGGELGAKALAEKLGGKGTIVILQGQAGTSASRERGAGFAAGLKEYPGIKVVAKQPADFDRTKGLDVMTNLLQAHPDIDGVFAENDEMALGAIKALGSKAGKSVQVVGFDGTPDGLKAVEAGTLYASVAQQPKELGRIAVQNALRAAEDKKVEQTVKVPVKVVTKENVAGFEG
;
A
#
# COMPACT_ATOMS: atom_id res chain seq x y z
N MET A 1 -33.08 -31.38 -47.52
CA MET A 1 -34.01 -32.10 -46.64
C MET A 1 -33.34 -32.24 -45.28
N ALA A 2 -33.87 -31.88 -44.11
CA ALA A 2 -35.12 -31.24 -43.71
C ALA A 2 -34.80 -30.37 -42.49
N THR A 3 -35.52 -29.26 -42.35
CA THR A 3 -35.47 -28.31 -41.24
C THR A 3 -36.26 -28.85 -40.05
N ASP A 4 -35.64 -28.97 -38.88
CA ASP A 4 -36.37 -29.13 -37.61
C ASP A 4 -36.22 -27.89 -36.73
N THR A 5 -37.18 -26.99 -36.92
CA THR A 5 -37.53 -25.91 -36.02
C THR A 5 -38.38 -26.44 -34.87
N LEU A 6 -37.78 -26.70 -33.70
CA LEU A 6 -38.54 -26.83 -32.45
C LEU A 6 -38.52 -25.50 -31.69
N LYS A 7 -39.58 -24.71 -31.93
CA LYS A 7 -40.00 -23.63 -31.05
C LYS A 7 -40.35 -24.23 -29.68
N SER A 8 -39.52 -24.02 -28.67
CA SER A 8 -39.95 -24.20 -27.28
C SER A 8 -40.90 -23.07 -26.90
N LYS A 9 -42.13 -23.41 -26.48
CA LYS A 9 -43.05 -22.46 -25.87
C LYS A 9 -42.45 -21.94 -24.54
N PRO A 10 -42.56 -20.64 -24.22
CA PRO A 10 -42.18 -20.14 -22.91
C PRO A 10 -43.25 -20.56 -21.89
N GLY A 11 -42.88 -21.49 -21.01
CA GLY A 11 -43.63 -21.74 -19.78
C GLY A 11 -43.48 -20.52 -18.86
N ALA A 12 -44.49 -19.66 -18.87
CA ALA A 12 -44.65 -18.59 -17.90
C ALA A 12 -45.05 -19.20 -16.55
N GLN A 13 -44.11 -19.28 -15.61
CA GLN A 13 -44.34 -19.23 -14.16
C GLN A 13 -42.97 -19.24 -13.45
N GLY A 14 -42.42 -18.05 -13.26
CA GLY A 14 -41.26 -17.82 -12.42
C GLY A 14 -41.40 -16.45 -11.79
N GLY A 15 -42.03 -16.39 -10.61
CA GLY A 15 -42.02 -15.19 -9.79
C GLY A 15 -40.57 -14.72 -9.58
N ALA A 16 -40.37 -13.42 -9.40
CA ALA A 16 -39.05 -12.79 -9.26
C ALA A 16 -38.10 -13.48 -8.26
N THR A 17 -38.65 -14.24 -7.31
CA THR A 17 -37.92 -15.08 -6.33
C THR A 17 -37.18 -16.27 -6.95
N GLY A 18 -37.63 -16.82 -8.08
CA GLY A 18 -36.98 -17.95 -8.77
C GLY A 18 -35.75 -17.55 -9.59
N GLY A 19 -35.75 -16.34 -10.17
CA GLY A 19 -34.63 -15.81 -10.95
C GLY A 19 -33.43 -15.42 -10.08
N LEU A 20 -33.69 -14.73 -8.96
CA LEU A 20 -32.66 -14.31 -8.01
C LEU A 20 -31.97 -15.52 -7.35
N ARG A 21 -32.75 -16.52 -6.92
CA ARG A 21 -32.21 -17.76 -6.33
C ARG A 21 -31.32 -18.51 -7.32
N ARG A 22 -31.70 -18.56 -8.60
CA ARG A 22 -30.90 -19.22 -9.65
C ARG A 22 -29.62 -18.44 -9.97
N LEU A 23 -29.69 -17.11 -10.09
CA LEU A 23 -28.53 -16.24 -10.32
C LEU A 23 -27.46 -16.38 -9.21
N LEU A 24 -27.90 -16.44 -7.94
CA LEU A 24 -27.03 -16.60 -6.78
C LEU A 24 -26.40 -18.00 -6.73
N LEU A 25 -27.20 -19.06 -6.87
CA LEU A 25 -26.71 -20.44 -6.85
C LEU A 25 -25.75 -20.76 -8.02
N ASP A 26 -25.88 -20.06 -9.14
CA ASP A 26 -25.04 -20.23 -10.33
C ASP A 26 -23.72 -19.42 -10.26
N ASN A 27 -23.57 -18.45 -9.35
CA ASN A 27 -22.37 -17.61 -9.19
C ASN A 27 -21.78 -17.71 -7.78
N GLY A 28 -20.85 -18.65 -7.59
CA GLY A 28 -20.20 -18.93 -6.31
C GLY A 28 -19.53 -17.71 -5.66
N ALA A 29 -18.76 -16.95 -6.44
CA ALA A 29 -18.09 -15.75 -5.97
C ALA A 29 -19.09 -14.64 -5.56
N LEU A 30 -20.17 -14.45 -6.32
CA LEU A 30 -21.18 -13.42 -5.98
C LEU A 30 -21.87 -13.74 -4.66
N THR A 31 -22.20 -15.01 -4.43
CA THR A 31 -22.77 -15.44 -3.16
C THR A 31 -21.79 -15.25 -2.01
N ALA A 32 -20.50 -15.54 -2.22
CA ALA A 32 -19.46 -15.28 -1.21
C ALA A 32 -19.36 -13.80 -0.83
N LEU A 33 -19.38 -12.91 -1.83
CA LEU A 33 -19.39 -11.47 -1.61
C LEU A 33 -20.61 -11.03 -0.79
N ILE A 34 -21.81 -11.50 -1.14
CA ILE A 34 -23.04 -11.12 -0.44
C ILE A 34 -23.00 -11.55 1.02
N VAL A 35 -22.58 -12.78 1.32
CA VAL A 35 -22.51 -13.23 2.72
C VAL A 35 -21.43 -12.48 3.48
N LEU A 36 -20.29 -12.18 2.84
CA LEU A 36 -19.25 -11.38 3.47
C LEU A 36 -19.78 -9.97 3.83
N VAL A 37 -20.53 -9.33 2.92
CA VAL A 37 -21.19 -8.04 3.18
C VAL A 37 -22.17 -8.15 4.35
N ILE A 38 -23.03 -9.18 4.38
CA ILE A 38 -23.97 -9.41 5.49
C ILE A 38 -23.22 -9.60 6.81
N ALA A 39 -22.15 -10.39 6.83
CA ALA A 39 -21.34 -10.63 8.01
C ALA A 39 -20.68 -9.34 8.52
N MET A 40 -20.09 -8.54 7.62
CA MET A 40 -19.48 -7.26 7.98
C MET A 40 -20.52 -6.27 8.51
N SER A 41 -21.71 -6.24 7.90
CA SER A 41 -22.82 -5.39 8.34
C SER A 41 -23.35 -5.79 9.72
N ALA A 42 -23.29 -7.07 10.08
CA ALA A 42 -23.68 -7.53 11.40
C ALA A 42 -22.63 -7.24 12.48
N LEU A 43 -21.36 -7.11 12.09
CA LEU A 43 -20.23 -6.86 13.00
C LEU A 43 -19.92 -5.36 13.17
N SER A 44 -20.32 -4.50 12.23
CA SER A 44 -20.10 -3.06 12.27
C SER A 44 -21.35 -2.31 11.82
N GLY A 45 -21.83 -1.37 12.66
CA GLY A 45 -22.99 -0.54 12.36
C GLY A 45 -22.78 0.42 11.18
N ASP A 46 -21.53 0.79 10.90
CA ASP A 46 -21.17 1.80 9.90
C ASP A 46 -20.90 1.18 8.51
N PHE A 47 -20.89 -0.15 8.41
CA PHE A 47 -20.44 -0.84 7.18
C PHE A 47 -21.30 -0.53 5.95
N LEU A 48 -22.62 -0.41 6.11
CA LEU A 48 -23.57 -0.15 5.03
C LEU A 48 -23.79 1.35 4.74
N THR A 49 -23.04 2.24 5.38
CA THR A 49 -23.10 3.68 5.09
C THR A 49 -22.67 3.96 3.65
N ALA A 50 -23.25 4.99 3.03
CA ALA A 50 -22.92 5.35 1.65
C ALA A 50 -21.42 5.66 1.48
N ASP A 51 -20.83 6.36 2.46
CA ASP A 51 -19.41 6.71 2.46
C ASP A 51 -18.52 5.47 2.56
N ASN A 52 -18.86 4.52 3.43
CA ASN A 52 -18.10 3.27 3.50
C ASN A 52 -18.22 2.44 2.21
N LEU A 53 -19.40 2.36 1.60
CA LEU A 53 -19.58 1.63 0.33
C LEU A 53 -18.80 2.28 -0.82
N LEU A 54 -18.77 3.61 -0.91
CA LEU A 54 -17.94 4.34 -1.88
C LEU A 54 -16.45 4.10 -1.61
N ASN A 55 -16.04 4.14 -0.35
CA ASN A 55 -14.67 3.85 0.08
C ASN A 55 -14.25 2.43 -0.29
N VAL A 56 -15.09 1.41 -0.04
CA VAL A 56 -14.86 0.03 -0.51
C VAL A 56 -14.68 -0.01 -2.04
N GLY A 57 -15.48 0.75 -2.79
CA GLY A 57 -15.34 0.89 -4.24
C GLY A 57 -13.98 1.49 -4.65
N VAL A 58 -13.52 2.54 -3.97
CA VAL A 58 -12.21 3.17 -4.21
C VAL A 58 -11.07 2.21 -3.88
N GLN A 59 -11.17 1.47 -2.78
CA GLN A 59 -10.19 0.45 -2.37
C GLN A 59 -10.12 -0.69 -3.39
N ALA A 60 -11.27 -1.11 -3.93
CA ALA A 60 -11.34 -2.14 -4.95
C ALA A 60 -10.78 -1.67 -6.30
N ALA A 61 -10.87 -0.38 -6.62
CA ALA A 61 -10.60 0.14 -7.96
C ALA A 61 -9.21 -0.20 -8.50
N VAL A 62 -8.15 0.09 -7.74
CA VAL A 62 -6.76 -0.12 -8.19
C VAL A 62 -6.49 -1.60 -8.43
N THR A 63 -6.85 -2.45 -7.46
CA THR A 63 -6.69 -3.91 -7.57
C THR A 63 -7.55 -4.49 -8.68
N ALA A 64 -8.79 -4.02 -8.86
CA ALA A 64 -9.68 -4.48 -9.93
C ALA A 64 -9.15 -4.11 -11.32
N ILE A 65 -8.63 -2.89 -11.51
CA ILE A 65 -8.03 -2.47 -12.78
C ILE A 65 -6.82 -3.36 -13.09
N LEU A 66 -5.92 -3.60 -12.14
CA LEU A 66 -4.80 -4.52 -12.33
C LEU A 66 -5.30 -5.95 -12.66
N ALA A 67 -6.26 -6.44 -11.89
CA ALA A 67 -6.85 -7.77 -12.05
C ALA A 67 -7.51 -7.95 -13.42
N PHE A 68 -8.15 -6.92 -13.99
CA PHE A 68 -8.69 -6.97 -15.34
C PHE A 68 -7.60 -7.16 -16.40
N GLY A 69 -6.45 -6.49 -16.26
CA GLY A 69 -5.28 -6.71 -17.12
C GLY A 69 -4.73 -8.13 -17.00
N VAL A 70 -4.56 -8.59 -15.75
CA VAL A 70 -4.11 -9.95 -15.41
C VAL A 70 -5.09 -11.01 -15.92
N THR A 71 -6.40 -10.69 -16.01
CA THR A 71 -7.42 -11.62 -16.54
C THR A 71 -7.11 -12.03 -17.97
N PHE A 72 -6.67 -11.10 -18.82
CA PHE A 72 -6.28 -11.41 -20.20
C PHE A 72 -5.11 -12.42 -20.24
N VAL A 73 -4.13 -12.20 -19.36
CA VAL A 73 -2.94 -13.04 -19.25
C VAL A 73 -3.30 -14.44 -18.74
N ILE A 74 -4.05 -14.54 -17.64
CA ILE A 74 -4.47 -15.81 -17.03
C ILE A 74 -5.36 -16.61 -17.98
N VAL A 75 -6.33 -15.98 -18.66
CA VAL A 75 -7.17 -16.67 -19.64
C VAL A 75 -6.35 -17.30 -20.76
N SER A 76 -5.20 -16.72 -21.12
CA SER A 76 -4.27 -17.26 -22.12
C SER A 76 -3.25 -18.27 -21.58
N ALA A 77 -3.41 -18.75 -20.34
CA ALA A 77 -2.46 -19.61 -19.61
C ALA A 77 -1.09 -18.95 -19.34
N GLY A 78 -1.05 -17.62 -19.27
CA GLY A 78 0.13 -16.85 -18.89
C GLY A 78 0.11 -16.44 -17.41
N ILE A 79 1.22 -15.88 -16.95
CA ILE A 79 1.35 -15.19 -15.67
C ILE A 79 2.05 -13.85 -15.93
N ASP A 80 1.63 -12.80 -15.22
CA ASP A 80 2.28 -11.48 -15.22
C ASP A 80 2.44 -10.97 -13.80
N LEU A 81 3.67 -11.06 -13.28
CA LEU A 81 4.03 -10.54 -11.96
C LEU A 81 4.50 -9.09 -11.99
N SER A 82 4.68 -8.51 -13.17
CA SER A 82 5.23 -7.16 -13.29
C SER A 82 4.20 -6.06 -13.04
N VAL A 83 2.90 -6.37 -13.02
CA VAL A 83 1.81 -5.37 -13.05
C VAL A 83 1.90 -4.31 -11.94
N GLY A 84 2.28 -4.67 -10.71
CA GLY A 84 2.48 -3.70 -9.62
C GLY A 84 3.66 -2.77 -9.87
N SER A 85 4.82 -3.31 -10.26
CA SER A 85 6.01 -2.52 -10.59
C SER A 85 5.83 -1.62 -11.83
N VAL A 86 5.05 -2.08 -12.83
CA VAL A 86 4.75 -1.33 -14.06
C VAL A 86 3.77 -0.21 -13.75
N ALA A 87 2.82 -0.43 -12.83
CA ALA A 87 1.96 0.62 -12.32
C ALA A 87 2.77 1.71 -11.59
N ALA A 88 3.69 1.32 -10.70
CA ALA A 88 4.58 2.26 -10.03
C ALA A 88 5.47 3.03 -11.01
N LEU A 89 6.11 2.36 -11.98
CA LEU A 89 6.90 3.01 -13.02
C LEU A 89 6.07 4.00 -13.85
N SER A 90 4.86 3.61 -14.27
CA SER A 90 3.98 4.47 -15.05
C SER A 90 3.53 5.69 -14.26
N ALA A 91 3.26 5.54 -12.95
CA ALA A 91 2.97 6.63 -12.04
C ALA A 91 4.17 7.58 -11.88
N THR A 92 5.37 7.05 -11.69
CA THR A 92 6.61 7.85 -11.57
C THR A 92 6.91 8.62 -12.85
N VAL A 93 6.72 8.00 -14.03
CA VAL A 93 6.87 8.69 -15.32
C VAL A 93 5.83 9.79 -15.48
N LEU A 94 4.57 9.57 -15.07
CA LEU A 94 3.55 10.63 -15.05
C LEU A 94 4.00 11.80 -14.16
N ALA A 95 4.44 11.52 -12.94
CA ALA A 95 4.89 12.52 -11.99
C ALA A 95 6.02 13.35 -12.57
N TRP A 96 7.12 12.68 -12.92
CA TRP A 96 8.34 13.30 -13.41
C TRP A 96 8.08 14.14 -14.66
N SER A 97 7.27 13.63 -15.60
CA SER A 97 6.96 14.39 -16.82
C SER A 97 6.08 15.61 -16.55
N ALA A 98 5.14 15.52 -15.61
CA ALA A 98 4.26 16.65 -15.25
C ALA A 98 4.93 17.69 -14.34
N THR A 99 5.88 17.28 -13.48
CA THR A 99 6.52 18.15 -12.49
C THR A 99 7.86 18.69 -12.96
N GLU A 100 8.80 17.79 -13.28
CA GLU A 100 10.19 18.12 -13.58
C GLU A 100 10.34 18.55 -15.04
N ALA A 101 9.72 17.81 -15.96
CA ALA A 101 9.76 18.15 -17.38
C ALA A 101 8.73 19.23 -17.77
N GLY A 102 7.80 19.59 -16.87
CA GLY A 102 6.78 20.61 -17.08
C GLY A 102 5.83 20.34 -18.25
N MET A 103 5.63 19.06 -18.63
CA MET A 103 4.81 18.68 -19.76
C MET A 103 3.31 18.88 -19.45
N PRO A 104 2.48 19.24 -20.45
CA PRO A 104 1.02 19.28 -20.26
C PRO A 104 0.49 17.92 -19.78
N VAL A 105 -0.46 17.94 -18.83
CA VAL A 105 -1.01 16.73 -18.18
C VAL A 105 -1.46 15.67 -19.18
N ALA A 106 -2.12 16.07 -20.27
CA ALA A 106 -2.56 15.14 -21.30
C ALA A 106 -1.39 14.37 -21.95
N LEU A 107 -0.28 15.06 -22.21
CA LEU A 107 0.92 14.45 -22.80
C LEU A 107 1.65 13.57 -21.79
N ALA A 108 1.71 13.99 -20.53
CA ALA A 108 2.26 13.20 -19.43
C ALA A 108 1.47 11.89 -19.21
N VAL A 109 0.13 11.96 -19.27
CA VAL A 109 -0.75 10.77 -19.22
C VAL A 109 -0.50 9.84 -20.41
N LEU A 110 -0.37 10.38 -21.62
CA LEU A 110 -0.06 9.57 -22.81
C LEU A 110 1.31 8.88 -22.67
N LEU A 111 2.33 9.56 -22.14
CA LEU A 111 3.66 8.99 -21.90
C LEU A 111 3.63 7.90 -20.82
N SER A 112 2.87 8.10 -19.75
CA SER A 112 2.64 7.11 -18.71
C SER A 112 1.97 5.84 -19.27
N VAL A 113 0.90 6.00 -20.05
CA VAL A 113 0.21 4.87 -20.71
C VAL A 113 1.14 4.16 -21.71
N ALA A 114 1.90 4.92 -22.50
CA ALA A 114 2.87 4.37 -23.43
C ALA A 114 3.95 3.54 -22.72
N THR A 115 4.38 3.99 -21.52
CA THR A 115 5.36 3.27 -20.70
C THR A 115 4.82 1.91 -20.26
N GLY A 116 3.60 1.84 -19.74
CA GLY A 116 2.98 0.56 -19.38
C GLY A 116 2.83 -0.39 -20.57
N ILE A 117 2.34 0.11 -21.70
CA ILE A 117 2.22 -0.67 -22.95
C ILE A 117 3.60 -1.18 -23.39
N ALA A 118 4.65 -0.35 -23.34
CA ALA A 118 6.00 -0.73 -23.72
C ALA A 118 6.54 -1.85 -22.83
N CYS A 119 6.39 -1.76 -21.51
CA CYS A 119 6.75 -2.84 -20.58
C CYS A 119 6.00 -4.14 -20.91
N GLY A 120 4.70 -4.04 -21.17
CA GLY A 120 3.87 -5.16 -21.60
C GLY A 120 4.34 -5.79 -22.92
N LEU A 121 4.68 -4.97 -23.91
CA LEU A 121 5.21 -5.44 -25.20
C LEU A 121 6.56 -6.14 -25.04
N VAL A 122 7.44 -5.64 -24.16
CA VAL A 122 8.71 -6.30 -23.85
C VAL A 122 8.47 -7.67 -23.24
N ASN A 123 7.58 -7.79 -22.26
CA ASN A 123 7.18 -9.09 -21.69
C ASN A 123 6.64 -10.03 -22.78
N GLY A 124 5.68 -9.55 -23.57
CA GLY A 124 5.07 -10.32 -24.65
C GLY A 124 6.10 -10.78 -25.70
N PHE A 125 7.10 -9.94 -26.00
CA PHE A 125 8.17 -10.24 -26.94
C PHE A 125 9.10 -11.33 -26.39
N LEU A 126 9.59 -11.17 -25.16
CA LEU A 126 10.45 -12.14 -24.48
C LEU A 126 9.79 -13.51 -24.37
N ILE A 127 8.48 -13.55 -24.12
CA ILE A 127 7.71 -14.80 -24.02
C ILE A 127 7.49 -15.42 -25.40
N SER A 128 7.06 -14.62 -26.39
CA SER A 128 6.62 -15.15 -27.68
C SER A 128 7.75 -15.45 -28.67
N TYR A 129 8.80 -14.64 -28.63
CA TYR A 129 9.94 -14.70 -29.54
C TYR A 129 11.20 -15.15 -28.82
N GLY A 130 11.44 -14.63 -27.61
CA GLY A 130 12.54 -15.09 -26.76
C GLY A 130 12.33 -16.48 -26.14
N LYS A 131 11.10 -17.02 -26.21
CA LYS A 131 10.71 -18.32 -25.64
C LYS A 131 10.98 -18.43 -24.14
N LEU A 132 11.05 -17.31 -23.42
CA LEU A 132 11.16 -17.31 -21.98
C LEU A 132 9.84 -17.79 -21.35
N PRO A 133 9.88 -18.58 -20.25
CA PRO A 133 8.71 -18.84 -19.46
C PRO A 133 8.07 -17.52 -18.97
N PRO A 134 6.73 -17.38 -19.01
CA PRO A 134 6.02 -16.15 -18.61
C PRO A 134 6.41 -15.58 -17.24
N PHE A 135 6.54 -16.45 -16.25
CA PHE A 135 6.95 -16.08 -14.90
C PHE A 135 8.34 -15.43 -14.88
N ILE A 136 9.32 -15.97 -15.62
CA ILE A 136 10.69 -15.44 -15.65
C ILE A 136 10.73 -14.07 -16.34
N ALA A 137 10.08 -13.93 -17.50
CA ALA A 137 10.04 -12.66 -18.22
C ALA A 137 9.40 -11.54 -17.37
N THR A 138 8.30 -11.86 -16.70
CA THR A 138 7.57 -10.86 -15.90
C THR A 138 8.21 -10.60 -14.54
N LEU A 139 8.94 -11.56 -13.94
CA LEU A 139 9.81 -11.28 -12.79
C LEU A 139 10.99 -10.37 -13.14
N ALA A 140 11.58 -10.56 -14.32
CA ALA A 140 12.64 -9.67 -14.80
C ALA A 140 12.09 -8.25 -14.98
N MET A 141 10.92 -8.11 -15.61
CA MET A 141 10.24 -6.83 -15.74
C MET A 141 9.80 -6.25 -14.39
N LEU A 142 9.45 -7.07 -13.41
CA LEU A 142 9.18 -6.62 -12.04
C LEU A 142 10.38 -5.85 -11.48
N SER A 143 11.56 -6.46 -11.59
CA SER A 143 12.82 -5.88 -11.10
C SER A 143 13.20 -4.62 -11.89
N VAL A 144 13.07 -4.66 -13.22
CA VAL A 144 13.36 -3.50 -14.09
C VAL A 144 12.40 -2.35 -13.79
N GLY A 145 11.09 -2.61 -13.70
CA GLY A 145 10.07 -1.59 -13.43
C GLY A 145 10.30 -0.91 -12.08
N ARG A 146 10.56 -1.71 -11.03
CA ARG A 146 10.87 -1.19 -9.69
C ARG A 146 12.18 -0.40 -9.66
N GLY A 147 13.22 -0.91 -10.31
CA GLY A 147 14.52 -0.23 -10.40
C GLY A 147 14.45 1.08 -11.17
N LEU A 148 13.79 1.11 -12.34
CA LEU A 148 13.61 2.34 -13.12
C LEU A 148 12.77 3.37 -12.37
N SER A 149 11.75 2.93 -11.63
CA SER A 149 10.96 3.83 -10.78
C SER A 149 11.85 4.54 -9.75
N LEU A 150 12.73 3.80 -9.07
CA LEU A 150 13.70 4.35 -8.12
C LEU A 150 14.73 5.29 -8.79
N VAL A 151 15.21 4.94 -9.98
CA VAL A 151 16.20 5.75 -10.72
C VAL A 151 15.58 7.08 -11.15
N ILE A 152 14.37 7.07 -11.71
CA ILE A 152 13.69 8.29 -12.15
C ILE A 152 13.36 9.18 -10.95
N SER A 153 12.92 8.57 -9.85
CA SER A 153 12.51 9.30 -8.66
C SER A 153 13.65 9.66 -7.70
N GLN A 154 14.88 9.22 -8.01
CA GLN A 154 16.03 9.34 -7.10
C GLN A 154 15.74 8.76 -5.70
N GLY A 155 14.97 7.67 -5.65
CA GLY A 155 14.53 7.03 -4.41
C GLY A 155 13.45 7.78 -3.62
N SER A 156 13.02 8.96 -4.08
CA SER A 156 12.08 9.84 -3.37
C SER A 156 10.69 9.85 -4.02
N PRO A 157 9.59 10.07 -3.27
CA PRO A 157 8.28 10.36 -3.85
C PRO A 157 8.31 11.67 -4.66
N ILE A 158 7.55 11.72 -5.76
CA ILE A 158 7.39 12.92 -6.59
C ILE A 158 5.95 13.44 -6.43
N ALA A 159 5.79 14.58 -5.76
CA ALA A 159 4.49 15.21 -5.53
C ALA A 159 3.88 15.73 -6.82
N PHE A 160 2.58 15.51 -7.04
CA PHE A 160 1.89 16.00 -8.23
C PHE A 160 1.59 17.51 -8.17
N PRO A 161 1.60 18.20 -9.34
CA PRO A 161 1.02 19.52 -9.43
C PRO A 161 -0.51 19.40 -9.31
N ASP A 162 -1.16 20.49 -8.90
CA ASP A 162 -2.60 20.43 -8.59
C ASP A 162 -3.45 20.04 -9.82
N SER A 163 -2.98 20.37 -11.02
CA SER A 163 -3.61 19.95 -12.29
C SER A 163 -3.67 18.43 -12.51
N VAL A 164 -2.74 17.66 -11.91
CA VAL A 164 -2.72 16.19 -12.00
C VAL A 164 -3.45 15.58 -10.81
N SER A 165 -3.37 16.18 -9.61
CA SER A 165 -4.07 15.66 -8.43
C SER A 165 -5.60 15.67 -8.62
N HIS A 166 -6.14 16.62 -9.39
CA HIS A 166 -7.56 16.64 -9.78
C HIS A 166 -8.03 15.40 -10.56
N LEU A 167 -7.13 14.64 -11.19
CA LEU A 167 -7.50 13.36 -11.81
C LEU A 167 -7.93 12.30 -10.78
N GLY A 168 -7.57 12.47 -9.52
CA GLY A 168 -7.95 11.60 -8.41
C GLY A 168 -9.24 12.00 -7.70
N ASP A 169 -9.79 13.18 -8.02
CA ASP A 169 -10.93 13.76 -7.31
C ASP A 169 -12.27 13.06 -7.61
N THR A 170 -13.34 13.51 -6.95
CA THR A 170 -14.71 13.02 -7.18
C THR A 170 -15.40 13.82 -8.29
N LEU A 171 -15.95 13.12 -9.29
CA LEU A 171 -16.78 13.73 -10.32
C LEU A 171 -18.13 14.14 -9.71
N GLY A 172 -18.49 15.43 -9.85
CA GLY A 172 -19.74 15.97 -9.34
C GLY A 172 -19.90 15.91 -7.82
N GLY A 173 -18.81 15.69 -7.07
CA GLY A 173 -18.78 15.63 -5.62
C GLY A 173 -19.26 14.33 -4.97
N TRP A 174 -19.71 13.33 -5.74
CA TRP A 174 -20.24 12.07 -5.21
C TRP A 174 -19.69 10.80 -5.87
N LEU A 175 -19.14 10.87 -7.09
CA LEU A 175 -18.62 9.70 -7.80
C LEU A 175 -17.08 9.72 -7.85
N PRO A 176 -16.39 8.86 -7.10
CA PRO A 176 -14.93 8.80 -7.15
C PRO A 176 -14.42 8.41 -8.54
N VAL A 177 -13.50 9.20 -9.11
CA VAL A 177 -12.86 8.87 -10.40
C VAL A 177 -12.20 7.48 -10.40
N PRO A 178 -11.56 7.00 -9.33
CA PRO A 178 -11.06 5.62 -9.28
C PRO A 178 -12.13 4.56 -9.61
N VAL A 179 -13.36 4.73 -9.09
CA VAL A 179 -14.49 3.83 -9.35
C VAL A 179 -14.95 3.92 -10.80
N LEU A 180 -15.00 5.14 -11.36
CA LEU A 180 -15.36 5.35 -12.76
C LEU A 180 -14.36 4.66 -13.70
N VAL A 181 -13.06 4.85 -13.48
CA VAL A 181 -12.00 4.19 -14.27
C VAL A 181 -12.10 2.68 -14.14
N MET A 182 -12.33 2.15 -12.92
CA MET A 182 -12.57 0.72 -12.72
C MET A 182 -13.75 0.21 -13.57
N ILE A 183 -14.88 0.92 -13.59
CA ILE A 183 -16.06 0.53 -14.39
C ILE A 183 -15.71 0.53 -15.89
N VAL A 184 -15.09 1.60 -16.39
CA VAL A 184 -14.71 1.71 -17.81
C VAL A 184 -13.75 0.58 -18.21
N MET A 185 -12.71 0.34 -17.41
CA MET A 185 -11.74 -0.72 -17.66
C MET A 185 -12.38 -2.11 -17.58
N GLY A 186 -13.30 -2.33 -16.64
CA GLY A 186 -14.08 -3.57 -16.56
C GLY A 186 -14.98 -3.80 -17.78
N LEU A 187 -15.63 -2.75 -18.30
CA LEU A 187 -16.42 -2.81 -19.52
C LEU A 187 -15.56 -3.10 -20.75
N ILE A 188 -14.39 -2.47 -20.86
CA ILE A 188 -13.40 -2.77 -21.91
C ILE A 188 -13.01 -4.24 -21.84
N THR A 189 -12.68 -4.77 -20.66
CA THR A 189 -12.32 -6.17 -20.48
C THR A 189 -13.45 -7.12 -20.84
N ALA A 190 -14.68 -6.82 -20.42
CA ALA A 190 -15.85 -7.61 -20.78
C ALA A 190 -16.09 -7.63 -22.30
N PHE A 191 -15.94 -6.47 -22.95
CA PHE A 191 -16.08 -6.34 -24.41
C PHE A 191 -14.98 -7.11 -25.14
N VAL A 192 -13.72 -6.91 -24.77
CA VAL A 192 -12.57 -7.58 -25.39
C VAL A 192 -12.72 -9.11 -25.26
N LEU A 193 -12.95 -9.64 -24.06
CA LEU A 193 -13.09 -11.07 -23.84
C LEU A 193 -14.33 -11.67 -24.53
N GLY A 194 -15.48 -10.98 -24.45
CA GLY A 194 -16.76 -11.54 -24.88
C GLY A 194 -17.10 -11.32 -26.35
N ARG A 195 -16.57 -10.27 -26.99
CA ARG A 195 -17.05 -9.80 -28.30
C ARG A 195 -15.97 -9.63 -29.36
N THR A 196 -14.68 -9.70 -29.02
CA THR A 196 -13.60 -9.49 -30.01
C THR A 196 -12.92 -10.79 -30.44
N TYR A 197 -12.26 -10.74 -31.60
CA TYR A 197 -11.40 -11.82 -32.09
C TYR A 197 -10.23 -12.10 -31.12
N ILE A 198 -9.61 -11.04 -30.58
CA ILE A 198 -8.50 -11.14 -29.64
C ILE A 198 -8.94 -11.95 -28.41
N GLY A 199 -10.11 -11.63 -27.82
CA GLY A 199 -10.67 -12.37 -26.69
C GLY A 199 -10.86 -13.86 -26.98
N ARG A 200 -11.51 -14.22 -28.11
CA ARG A 200 -11.68 -15.63 -28.51
C ARG A 200 -10.34 -16.35 -28.67
N SER A 201 -9.33 -15.65 -29.22
CA SER A 201 -8.00 -16.21 -29.37
C SER A 201 -7.30 -16.46 -28.03
N MET A 202 -7.51 -15.60 -27.02
CA MET A 202 -7.00 -15.80 -25.66
C MET A 202 -7.50 -17.11 -25.06
N TYR A 203 -8.83 -17.36 -25.13
CA TYR A 203 -9.41 -18.60 -24.63
C TYR A 203 -8.91 -19.85 -25.39
N ALA A 204 -8.77 -19.76 -26.73
CA ALA A 204 -8.24 -20.85 -27.54
C ALA A 204 -6.78 -21.18 -27.18
N ILE A 205 -5.94 -20.16 -27.02
CA ILE A 205 -4.54 -20.31 -26.61
C ILE A 205 -4.46 -20.95 -25.22
N GLY A 206 -5.26 -20.46 -24.26
CA GLY A 206 -5.25 -21.01 -22.90
C GLY A 206 -5.81 -22.42 -22.79
N GLY A 207 -6.72 -22.83 -23.68
CA GLY A 207 -7.20 -24.22 -23.73
C GLY A 207 -6.16 -25.19 -24.27
N ASN A 208 -5.51 -24.83 -25.38
CA ASN A 208 -4.38 -25.57 -25.94
C ASN A 208 -3.63 -24.71 -26.97
N GLU A 209 -2.45 -24.21 -26.59
CA GLU A 209 -1.64 -23.33 -27.42
C GLU A 209 -1.21 -23.97 -28.77
N GLU A 210 -0.90 -25.27 -28.75
CA GLU A 210 -0.47 -26.01 -29.93
C GLU A 210 -1.64 -26.18 -30.91
N ALA A 211 -2.81 -26.58 -30.42
CA ALA A 211 -4.02 -26.70 -31.23
C ALA A 211 -4.45 -25.34 -31.80
N ALA A 212 -4.34 -24.26 -31.01
CA ALA A 212 -4.61 -22.90 -31.47
C ALA A 212 -3.69 -22.50 -32.64
N ARG A 213 -2.39 -22.81 -32.55
CA ARG A 213 -1.41 -22.56 -33.62
C ARG A 213 -1.73 -23.36 -34.88
N LEU A 214 -2.01 -24.66 -34.74
CA LEU A 214 -2.36 -25.54 -35.86
C LEU A 214 -3.69 -25.14 -36.51
N SER A 215 -4.60 -24.52 -35.75
CA SER A 215 -5.86 -23.96 -36.25
C SER A 215 -5.70 -22.58 -36.92
N GLY A 216 -4.46 -22.13 -37.16
CA GLY A 216 -4.15 -20.90 -37.91
C GLY A 216 -4.06 -19.62 -37.06
N LEU A 217 -4.20 -19.69 -35.73
CA LEU A 217 -4.02 -18.52 -34.88
C LEU A 217 -2.54 -18.11 -34.84
N ARG A 218 -2.29 -16.81 -35.05
CA ARG A 218 -0.96 -16.20 -34.90
C ARG A 218 -0.63 -16.01 -33.42
N VAL A 219 -0.44 -17.12 -32.68
CA VAL A 219 -0.26 -17.16 -31.21
C VAL A 219 0.75 -16.12 -30.72
N LYS A 220 1.92 -16.01 -31.38
CA LYS A 220 2.97 -15.04 -31.00
C LYS A 220 2.48 -13.58 -31.02
N ARG A 221 1.70 -13.20 -32.04
CA ARG A 221 1.13 -11.83 -32.13
C ARG A 221 0.02 -11.61 -31.10
N GLN A 222 -0.75 -12.65 -30.78
CA GLN A 222 -1.78 -12.56 -29.76
C GLN A 222 -1.16 -12.38 -28.38
N LYS A 223 -0.11 -13.14 -28.04
CA LYS A 223 0.64 -12.99 -26.79
C LYS A 223 1.23 -11.58 -26.65
N LEU A 224 1.81 -11.00 -27.70
CA LEU A 224 2.22 -9.59 -27.68
C LEU A 224 1.08 -8.64 -27.29
N ALA A 225 -0.09 -8.78 -27.91
CA ALA A 225 -1.26 -7.95 -27.60
C ALA A 225 -1.78 -8.18 -26.17
N ILE A 226 -1.78 -9.42 -25.69
CA ILE A 226 -2.21 -9.81 -24.34
C ILE A 226 -1.38 -9.07 -23.27
N TYR A 227 -0.05 -9.13 -23.38
CA TYR A 227 0.82 -8.46 -22.41
C TYR A 227 0.83 -6.94 -22.59
N ALA A 228 0.62 -6.42 -23.80
CA ALA A 228 0.39 -4.99 -24.01
C ALA A 228 -0.87 -4.48 -23.30
N PHE A 229 -1.98 -5.25 -23.34
CA PHE A 229 -3.18 -4.94 -22.56
C PHE A 229 -2.91 -5.01 -21.04
N SER A 230 -2.16 -6.01 -20.58
CA SER A 230 -1.74 -6.08 -19.17
C SER A 230 -1.00 -4.80 -18.73
N GLY A 231 -0.03 -4.37 -19.54
CA GLY A 231 0.73 -3.14 -19.33
C GLY A 231 -0.12 -1.85 -19.38
N LEU A 232 -1.08 -1.76 -20.30
CA LEU A 232 -2.05 -0.65 -20.37
C LEU A 232 -2.87 -0.54 -19.08
N PHE A 233 -3.39 -1.67 -18.59
CA PHE A 233 -4.19 -1.71 -17.37
C PHE A 233 -3.32 -1.41 -16.14
N ALA A 234 -2.08 -1.87 -16.11
CA ALA A 234 -1.11 -1.50 -15.09
C ALA A 234 -0.83 0.01 -15.07
N ALA A 235 -0.62 0.64 -16.23
CA ALA A 235 -0.47 2.09 -16.29
C ALA A 235 -1.72 2.84 -15.79
N ALA A 236 -2.92 2.44 -16.23
CA ALA A 236 -4.16 3.05 -15.76
C ALA A 236 -4.34 2.93 -14.24
N ALA A 237 -4.04 1.76 -13.67
CA ALA A 237 -4.07 1.57 -12.22
C ALA A 237 -3.04 2.44 -11.49
N GLY A 238 -1.82 2.56 -12.03
CA GLY A 238 -0.77 3.42 -11.49
C GLY A 238 -1.15 4.90 -11.50
N ILE A 239 -1.74 5.38 -12.60
CA ILE A 239 -2.25 6.75 -12.72
C ILE A 239 -3.34 7.01 -11.68
N VAL A 240 -4.32 6.10 -11.55
CA VAL A 240 -5.40 6.21 -10.55
C VAL A 240 -4.83 6.23 -9.13
N LEU A 241 -3.87 5.35 -8.83
CA LEU A 241 -3.23 5.26 -7.52
C LEU A 241 -2.49 6.55 -7.17
N ALA A 242 -1.61 7.02 -8.05
CA ALA A 242 -0.82 8.22 -7.80
C ALA A 242 -1.67 9.49 -7.76
N SER A 243 -2.73 9.57 -8.58
CA SER A 243 -3.65 10.72 -8.57
C SER A 243 -4.43 10.78 -7.27
N ARG A 244 -4.89 9.62 -6.79
CA ARG A 244 -5.54 9.49 -5.47
C ARG A 244 -4.64 9.96 -4.33
N LEU A 245 -3.34 9.67 -4.42
CA LEU A 245 -2.34 10.06 -3.42
C LEU A 245 -1.75 11.44 -3.69
N ALA A 246 -2.09 12.13 -4.77
CA ALA A 246 -1.42 13.38 -5.19
C ALA A 246 0.13 13.32 -5.21
N SER A 247 0.69 12.12 -5.32
CA SER A 247 2.13 11.84 -5.23
C SER A 247 2.41 10.48 -5.86
N ALA A 248 3.49 10.37 -6.64
CA ALA A 248 3.97 9.11 -7.15
C ALA A 248 5.06 8.55 -6.23
N GLN A 249 4.75 7.43 -5.59
CA GLN A 249 5.70 6.72 -4.73
C GLN A 249 6.40 5.63 -5.53
N PRO A 250 7.75 5.61 -5.58
CA PRO A 250 8.48 4.65 -6.39
C PRO A 250 8.28 3.20 -5.91
N GLN A 251 7.94 3.00 -4.64
CA GLN A 251 7.62 1.71 -4.06
C GLN A 251 6.13 1.34 -4.07
N ALA A 252 5.25 2.18 -4.61
CA ALA A 252 3.80 1.94 -4.65
C ALA A 252 3.42 0.59 -5.29
N ALA A 253 2.21 0.11 -4.99
CA ALA A 253 1.64 -1.12 -5.54
C ALA A 253 2.51 -2.38 -5.35
N GLN A 254 3.32 -2.42 -4.29
CA GLN A 254 4.11 -3.60 -3.96
C GLN A 254 3.19 -4.73 -3.47
N GLY A 255 3.32 -5.93 -4.06
CA GLY A 255 2.46 -7.07 -3.74
C GLY A 255 1.09 -7.02 -4.41
N TYR A 256 0.72 -5.92 -5.08
CA TYR A 256 -0.57 -5.80 -5.75
C TYR A 256 -0.69 -6.77 -6.94
N GLU A 257 0.43 -7.24 -7.49
CA GLU A 257 0.46 -8.33 -8.47
C GLU A 257 -0.14 -9.63 -7.91
N LEU A 258 0.12 -9.95 -6.63
CA LEU A 258 -0.44 -11.13 -5.97
C LEU A 258 -1.92 -10.92 -5.66
N ASP A 259 -2.30 -9.72 -5.22
CA ASP A 259 -3.69 -9.35 -5.00
C ASP A 259 -4.53 -9.42 -6.28
N ALA A 260 -3.97 -8.95 -7.41
CA ALA A 260 -4.62 -9.01 -8.71
C ALA A 260 -4.83 -10.46 -9.18
N ILE A 261 -3.81 -11.32 -9.05
CA ILE A 261 -3.94 -12.75 -9.35
C ILE A 261 -4.98 -13.40 -8.44
N ALA A 262 -4.95 -13.11 -7.14
CA ALA A 262 -5.91 -13.61 -6.16
C ALA A 262 -7.34 -13.21 -6.53
N ALA A 263 -7.58 -11.94 -6.87
CA ALA A 263 -8.88 -11.44 -7.30
C ALA A 263 -9.40 -12.20 -8.54
N VAL A 264 -8.53 -12.43 -9.53
CA VAL A 264 -8.89 -13.17 -10.75
C VAL A 264 -9.24 -14.63 -10.44
N VAL A 265 -8.48 -15.29 -9.56
CA VAL A 265 -8.69 -16.70 -9.19
C VAL A 265 -9.91 -16.88 -8.29
N ILE A 266 -10.10 -16.03 -7.28
CA ILE A 266 -11.32 -16.00 -6.44
C ILE A 266 -12.54 -15.73 -7.32
N GLY A 267 -12.38 -14.88 -8.34
CA GLY A 267 -13.38 -14.60 -9.37
C GLY A 267 -13.72 -15.79 -10.29
N GLY A 268 -13.00 -16.91 -10.19
CA GLY A 268 -13.28 -18.16 -10.90
C GLY A 268 -12.56 -18.34 -12.23
N ALA A 269 -11.53 -17.53 -12.53
CA ALA A 269 -10.63 -17.81 -13.65
C ALA A 269 -9.63 -18.91 -13.30
N SER A 270 -9.16 -19.65 -14.31
CA SER A 270 -8.22 -20.75 -14.09
C SER A 270 -6.80 -20.35 -14.45
N LEU A 271 -5.84 -20.61 -13.54
CA LEU A 271 -4.40 -20.46 -13.81
C LEU A 271 -3.90 -21.38 -14.94
N ALA A 272 -4.65 -22.44 -15.26
CA ALA A 272 -4.35 -23.30 -16.41
C ALA A 272 -4.77 -22.70 -17.76
N GLY A 273 -5.49 -21.56 -17.76
CA GLY A 273 -6.02 -20.93 -18.96
C GLY A 273 -7.41 -21.41 -19.38
N GLY A 274 -7.92 -20.79 -20.45
CA GLY A 274 -9.18 -21.17 -21.11
C GLY A 274 -10.47 -20.80 -20.34
N THR A 275 -10.36 -20.29 -19.11
CA THR A 275 -11.53 -19.91 -18.28
C THR A 275 -11.27 -18.62 -17.52
N GLY A 276 -12.25 -17.70 -17.55
CA GLY A 276 -12.22 -16.43 -16.81
C GLY A 276 -13.22 -15.43 -17.40
N LYS A 277 -13.70 -14.48 -16.61
CA LYS A 277 -14.64 -13.42 -17.05
C LYS A 277 -14.38 -12.13 -16.29
N ALA A 278 -14.54 -10.98 -16.95
CA ALA A 278 -14.44 -9.67 -16.31
C ALA A 278 -15.34 -9.53 -15.08
N SER A 279 -16.59 -10.01 -15.13
CA SER A 279 -17.52 -9.95 -14.00
C SER A 279 -17.03 -10.77 -12.79
N GLY A 280 -16.40 -11.92 -13.03
CA GLY A 280 -15.81 -12.74 -11.97
C GLY A 280 -14.64 -12.02 -11.30
N THR A 281 -13.75 -11.46 -12.11
CA THR A 281 -12.61 -10.66 -11.64
C THR A 281 -13.04 -9.47 -10.78
N LEU A 282 -14.08 -8.73 -11.19
CA LEU A 282 -14.61 -7.62 -10.39
C LEU A 282 -15.13 -8.10 -9.02
N ILE A 283 -15.89 -9.20 -9.00
CA ILE A 283 -16.40 -9.77 -7.75
C ILE A 283 -15.26 -10.22 -6.84
N GLY A 284 -14.23 -10.87 -7.39
CA GLY A 284 -13.05 -11.27 -6.62
C GLY A 284 -12.29 -10.08 -6.02
N ALA A 285 -12.11 -9.00 -6.78
CA ALA A 285 -11.51 -7.76 -6.28
C ALA A 285 -12.36 -7.11 -5.17
N LEU A 286 -13.69 -7.09 -5.33
CA LEU A 286 -14.62 -6.60 -4.31
C LEU A 286 -14.59 -7.45 -3.03
N ILE A 287 -14.46 -8.78 -3.12
CA ILE A 287 -14.31 -9.65 -1.95
C ILE A 287 -13.08 -9.24 -1.14
N LEU A 288 -11.94 -9.05 -1.80
CA LEU A 288 -10.70 -8.65 -1.13
C LEU A 288 -10.82 -7.23 -0.51
N ALA A 289 -11.46 -6.29 -1.22
CA ALA A 289 -11.67 -4.93 -0.71
C ALA A 289 -12.60 -4.90 0.49
N VAL A 290 -13.75 -5.60 0.43
CA VAL A 290 -14.69 -5.73 1.55
C VAL A 290 -14.00 -6.37 2.75
N LEU A 291 -13.20 -7.42 2.54
CA LEU A 291 -12.49 -8.09 3.63
C LEU A 291 -11.47 -7.15 4.29
N ARG A 292 -10.68 -6.41 3.51
CA ARG A 292 -9.72 -5.42 4.03
C ARG A 292 -10.43 -4.30 4.79
N ASN A 293 -11.45 -3.70 4.20
CA ASN A 293 -12.21 -2.61 4.83
C ASN A 293 -12.90 -3.10 6.12
N GLY A 294 -13.54 -4.25 6.07
CA GLY A 294 -14.20 -4.85 7.23
C GLY A 294 -13.25 -5.17 8.38
N LEU A 295 -12.09 -5.79 8.10
CA LEU A 295 -11.08 -6.05 9.13
C LEU A 295 -10.49 -4.75 9.71
N ASN A 296 -10.34 -3.71 8.89
CA ASN A 296 -9.91 -2.39 9.38
C ASN A 296 -10.97 -1.75 10.29
N LEU A 297 -12.25 -1.83 9.95
CA LEU A 297 -13.35 -1.31 10.79
C LEU A 297 -13.49 -2.07 12.12
N LEU A 298 -13.04 -3.33 12.15
CA LEU A 298 -12.95 -4.14 13.36
C LEU A 298 -11.63 -3.94 14.12
N SER A 299 -10.81 -2.96 13.71
CA SER A 299 -9.52 -2.63 14.32
C SER A 299 -8.54 -3.82 14.38
N VAL A 300 -8.64 -4.74 13.42
CA VAL A 300 -7.73 -5.88 13.30
C VAL A 300 -6.40 -5.38 12.77
N SER A 301 -5.29 -5.74 13.42
CA SER A 301 -3.96 -5.30 12.98
C SER A 301 -3.62 -5.77 11.56
N ALA A 302 -2.85 -4.96 10.83
CA ALA A 302 -2.48 -5.26 9.44
C ALA A 302 -1.74 -6.61 9.29
N PHE A 303 -0.99 -7.03 10.31
CA PHE A 303 -0.34 -8.35 10.36
C PHE A 303 -1.35 -9.50 10.29
N TRP A 304 -2.43 -9.43 11.07
CA TRP A 304 -3.49 -10.45 11.03
C TRP A 304 -4.31 -10.38 9.74
N GLN A 305 -4.50 -9.18 9.18
CA GLN A 305 -5.16 -9.03 7.88
C GLN A 305 -4.43 -9.80 6.78
N GLN A 306 -3.10 -9.73 6.73
CA GLN A 306 -2.29 -10.48 5.77
C GLN A 306 -2.47 -12.00 5.92
N VAL A 307 -2.51 -12.51 7.15
CA VAL A 307 -2.77 -13.93 7.43
C VAL A 307 -4.15 -14.35 6.93
N VAL A 308 -5.20 -13.58 7.24
CA VAL A 308 -6.58 -13.88 6.82
C VAL A 308 -6.69 -13.88 5.29
N ILE A 309 -6.14 -12.87 4.63
CA ILE A 309 -6.14 -12.77 3.16
C ILE A 309 -5.41 -13.97 2.54
N GLY A 310 -4.23 -14.32 3.05
CA GLY A 310 -3.46 -15.47 2.58
C GLY A 310 -4.21 -16.79 2.72
N VAL A 311 -4.87 -17.02 3.86
CA VAL A 311 -5.69 -18.22 4.10
C VAL A 311 -6.88 -18.26 3.13
N VAL A 312 -7.59 -17.13 2.94
CA VAL A 312 -8.71 -17.05 2.00
C VAL A 312 -8.28 -17.39 0.57
N ILE A 313 -7.14 -16.88 0.13
CA ILE A 313 -6.57 -17.17 -1.21
C ILE A 313 -6.19 -18.65 -1.31
N ALA A 314 -5.48 -19.19 -0.33
CA ALA A 314 -5.05 -20.59 -0.34
C ALA A 314 -6.24 -21.55 -0.41
N LEU A 315 -7.29 -21.29 0.38
CA LEU A 315 -8.54 -22.07 0.34
C LEU A 315 -9.27 -21.91 -0.99
N ALA A 316 -9.26 -20.70 -1.59
CA ALA A 316 -9.82 -20.46 -2.90
C ALA A 316 -9.19 -21.35 -3.98
N VAL A 317 -7.85 -21.37 -4.00
CA VAL A 317 -7.03 -22.14 -4.96
C VAL A 317 -7.12 -23.65 -4.70
N LEU A 318 -7.04 -24.08 -3.45
CA LEU A 318 -7.13 -25.49 -3.08
C LEU A 318 -8.45 -26.10 -3.54
N PHE A 319 -9.55 -25.39 -3.30
CA PHE A 319 -10.88 -25.84 -3.70
C PHE A 319 -11.03 -25.92 -5.23
N ASP A 320 -10.50 -24.94 -5.97
CA ASP A 320 -10.47 -24.99 -7.44
C ASP A 320 -9.69 -26.23 -7.95
N THR A 321 -8.58 -26.56 -7.29
CA THR A 321 -7.73 -27.71 -7.65
C THR A 321 -8.42 -29.04 -7.35
N LEU A 322 -9.02 -29.20 -6.17
CA LEU A 322 -9.77 -30.40 -5.78
C LEU A 322 -10.98 -30.64 -6.69
N ARG A 323 -11.71 -29.57 -7.04
CA ARG A 323 -12.83 -29.64 -7.97
C ARG A 323 -12.41 -30.15 -9.35
N ARG A 324 -11.29 -29.68 -9.88
CA ARG A 324 -10.78 -30.12 -11.18
C ARG A 324 -10.43 -31.60 -11.17
N LYS A 325 -9.81 -32.08 -10.09
CA LYS A 325 -9.50 -33.50 -9.92
C LYS A 325 -10.76 -34.37 -9.83
N ALA A 326 -11.82 -33.87 -9.20
CA ALA A 326 -13.12 -34.56 -9.12
C ALA A 326 -13.92 -34.51 -10.44
N GLY A 327 -13.82 -33.43 -11.21
CA GLY A 327 -14.48 -33.30 -12.53
C GLY A 327 -13.78 -34.05 -13.67
N ALA A 328 -12.51 -34.44 -13.49
CA ALA A 328 -11.79 -35.31 -14.41
C ALA A 328 -12.22 -36.79 -14.32
N VAL A 329 -13.05 -37.15 -13.34
CA VAL A 329 -13.73 -38.45 -13.26
C VAL A 329 -15.05 -38.34 -14.03
N THR A 330 -15.14 -39.02 -15.18
CA THR A 330 -16.28 -38.95 -16.12
C THR A 330 -17.61 -39.24 -15.42
N PRO A 331 -18.63 -38.37 -15.50
CA PRO A 331 -19.99 -38.77 -15.19
C PRO A 331 -20.51 -39.64 -16.33
N ALA A 332 -21.04 -40.82 -16.01
CA ALA A 332 -21.85 -41.60 -16.94
C ALA A 332 -22.98 -40.72 -17.52
N ALA A 333 -23.22 -40.84 -18.83
CA ALA A 333 -24.16 -40.03 -19.58
C ALA A 333 -25.56 -40.05 -18.94
N GLY A 334 -26.10 -38.87 -18.59
CA GLY A 334 -27.52 -38.73 -18.21
C GLY A 334 -27.89 -37.71 -17.13
N ALA A 335 -26.95 -37.05 -16.45
CA ALA A 335 -27.29 -36.09 -15.40
C ALA A 335 -27.11 -34.63 -15.83
N SER A 336 -28.22 -33.89 -15.85
CA SER A 336 -28.26 -32.43 -15.99
C SER A 336 -27.43 -31.75 -14.89
N GLY A 337 -26.23 -31.29 -15.26
CA GLY A 337 -25.22 -30.72 -14.36
C GLY A 337 -25.53 -29.33 -13.83
N GLY A 338 -26.59 -29.19 -13.02
CA GLY A 338 -26.96 -27.95 -12.34
C GLY A 338 -26.67 -27.91 -10.82
N GLY A 339 -26.36 -29.05 -10.19
CA GLY A 339 -26.42 -29.16 -8.71
C GLY A 339 -25.20 -28.69 -7.91
N ASN A 340 -24.05 -28.46 -8.54
CA ASN A 340 -22.79 -28.36 -7.81
C ASN A 340 -22.26 -26.94 -7.57
N ARG A 341 -22.89 -25.88 -8.11
CA ARG A 341 -22.40 -24.49 -7.94
C ARG A 341 -22.81 -23.83 -6.62
N GLY A 342 -24.01 -24.11 -6.11
CA GLY A 342 -24.49 -23.59 -4.82
C GLY A 342 -23.71 -24.08 -3.60
N LYS A 343 -23.15 -25.30 -3.65
CA LYS A 343 -22.26 -25.83 -2.60
C LYS A 343 -20.88 -25.15 -2.58
N GLN A 344 -20.44 -24.59 -3.72
CA GLN A 344 -19.14 -23.93 -3.88
C GLN A 344 -19.12 -22.56 -3.20
N ALA A 345 -20.21 -21.81 -3.34
CA ALA A 345 -20.45 -20.57 -2.60
C ALA A 345 -20.37 -20.77 -1.09
N LEU A 346 -21.07 -21.78 -0.57
CA LEU A 346 -21.19 -22.05 0.86
C LEU A 346 -19.83 -22.35 1.51
N THR A 347 -18.89 -22.97 0.79
CA THR A 347 -17.54 -23.25 1.31
C THR A 347 -16.66 -22.00 1.36
N TYR A 348 -16.71 -21.11 0.35
CA TYR A 348 -16.01 -19.81 0.39
C TYR A 348 -16.57 -18.89 1.46
N VAL A 349 -17.89 -18.94 1.65
CA VAL A 349 -18.63 -18.28 2.72
C VAL A 349 -18.16 -18.79 4.08
N ILE A 350 -18.13 -20.11 4.32
CA ILE A 350 -17.69 -20.67 5.60
C ILE A 350 -16.21 -20.34 5.86
N ALA A 351 -15.33 -20.42 4.86
CA ALA A 351 -13.92 -20.09 5.04
C ALA A 351 -13.67 -18.61 5.38
N ALA A 352 -14.30 -17.69 4.65
CA ALA A 352 -14.17 -16.25 4.91
C ALA A 352 -14.86 -15.85 6.22
N VAL A 353 -16.06 -16.37 6.49
CA VAL A 353 -16.81 -16.08 7.74
C VAL A 353 -16.12 -16.70 8.95
N VAL A 354 -15.57 -17.91 8.87
CA VAL A 354 -14.81 -18.52 9.99
C VAL A 354 -13.50 -17.79 10.21
N ALA A 355 -12.75 -17.42 9.17
CA ALA A 355 -11.51 -16.66 9.34
C ALA A 355 -11.78 -15.28 9.97
N VAL A 356 -12.82 -14.59 9.50
CA VAL A 356 -13.29 -13.33 10.08
C VAL A 356 -13.81 -13.51 11.51
N ALA A 357 -14.60 -14.54 11.80
CA ALA A 357 -15.19 -14.76 13.12
C ALA A 357 -14.14 -15.19 14.16
N VAL A 358 -13.16 -15.99 13.76
CA VAL A 358 -12.04 -16.40 14.62
C VAL A 358 -11.14 -15.21 14.94
N VAL A 359 -10.83 -14.36 13.96
CA VAL A 359 -9.99 -13.17 14.17
C VAL A 359 -10.75 -12.05 14.89
N GLY A 360 -12.04 -11.86 14.57
CA GLY A 360 -12.92 -10.95 15.30
C GLY A 360 -13.07 -11.36 16.77
N ALA A 361 -13.22 -12.66 17.05
CA ALA A 361 -13.29 -13.17 18.42
C ALA A 361 -11.97 -12.98 19.19
N THR A 362 -10.80 -13.14 18.55
CA THR A 362 -9.51 -12.91 19.23
C THR A 362 -9.19 -11.43 19.45
N SER A 363 -9.64 -10.54 18.56
CA SER A 363 -9.54 -9.08 18.72
C SER A 363 -10.51 -8.54 19.79
N LEU A 364 -11.74 -9.06 19.84
CA LEU A 364 -12.72 -8.74 20.90
C LEU A 364 -12.26 -9.20 22.30
N LEU A 365 -11.44 -10.25 22.37
CA LEU A 365 -10.83 -10.71 23.62
C LEU A 365 -9.62 -9.87 24.08
N HIS A 366 -9.04 -9.03 23.21
CA HIS A 366 -7.83 -8.27 23.53
C HIS A 366 -8.01 -6.76 23.67
N ASN A 367 -9.08 -6.15 23.14
CA ASN A 367 -9.24 -4.68 23.14
C ASN A 367 -10.45 -4.12 23.92
N GLY A 368 -11.10 -4.90 24.78
CA GLY A 368 -12.16 -4.38 25.63
C GLY A 368 -11.65 -3.62 26.85
N SER A 369 -11.47 -2.30 26.77
CA SER A 369 -11.81 -1.44 27.92
C SER A 369 -13.28 -1.03 27.77
N PRO A 370 -14.20 -1.60 28.56
CA PRO A 370 -15.57 -1.12 28.60
C PRO A 370 -15.59 0.14 29.46
N GLY A 371 -15.80 1.29 28.83
CA GLY A 371 -16.08 2.54 29.53
C GLY A 371 -15.14 3.68 29.16
N GLY A 372 -15.58 4.47 28.17
CA GLY A 372 -15.06 5.79 27.84
C GLY A 372 -16.18 6.56 27.14
N LYS A 373 -16.23 7.89 27.29
CA LYS A 373 -17.30 8.76 26.76
C LYS A 373 -17.46 8.61 25.23
N ASP A 374 -18.52 9.21 24.67
CA ASP A 374 -18.90 9.24 23.24
C ASP A 374 -17.81 9.67 22.22
N GLN A 375 -16.56 9.90 22.62
CA GLN A 375 -15.47 10.42 21.80
C GLN A 375 -14.56 9.30 21.29
N LYS A 376 -14.63 9.02 19.98
CA LYS A 376 -13.78 8.05 19.28
C LYS A 376 -12.67 8.77 18.53
N ILE A 377 -11.41 8.42 18.80
CA ILE A 377 -10.24 9.00 18.12
C ILE A 377 -9.52 7.91 17.34
N GLY A 378 -9.12 8.22 16.11
CA GLY A 378 -8.32 7.33 15.26
C GLY A 378 -6.86 7.76 15.26
N LEU A 379 -5.93 6.83 15.41
CA LEU A 379 -4.49 7.05 15.28
C LEU A 379 -3.95 6.18 14.14
N SER A 380 -3.58 6.81 13.02
CA SER A 380 -2.91 6.12 11.92
C SER A 380 -1.41 6.39 11.97
N LEU A 381 -0.62 5.34 12.17
CA LEU A 381 0.84 5.40 12.19
C LEU A 381 1.44 4.91 10.88
N SER A 382 2.56 5.49 10.47
CA SER A 382 3.26 5.11 9.23
C SER A 382 3.74 3.65 9.27
N THR A 383 4.25 3.19 10.42
CA THR A 383 4.68 1.80 10.64
C THR A 383 4.73 1.45 12.12
N LEU A 384 4.49 0.18 12.47
CA LEU A 384 4.80 -0.37 13.80
C LEU A 384 6.05 -1.27 13.83
N ASN A 385 6.78 -1.37 12.72
CA ASN A 385 8.03 -2.14 12.64
C ASN A 385 9.24 -1.40 13.25
N ASN A 386 9.10 -0.12 13.59
CA ASN A 386 10.15 0.70 14.19
C ASN A 386 9.80 1.01 15.68
N PRO A 387 10.70 0.76 16.64
CA PRO A 387 10.48 1.00 18.06
C PRO A 387 10.05 2.43 18.44
N PHE A 388 10.44 3.44 17.65
CA PHE A 388 10.03 4.83 17.85
C PHE A 388 8.51 5.00 17.78
N PHE A 389 7.87 4.46 16.74
CA PHE A 389 6.42 4.55 16.57
C PHE A 389 5.64 3.66 17.54
N VAL A 390 6.24 2.56 18.00
CA VAL A 390 5.69 1.75 19.10
C VAL A 390 5.59 2.59 20.37
N GLN A 391 6.59 3.43 20.67
CA GLN A 391 6.54 4.32 21.83
C GLN A 391 5.51 5.44 21.69
N ILE A 392 5.33 6.01 20.48
CA ILE A 392 4.23 6.96 20.20
C ILE A 392 2.88 6.29 20.47
N ARG A 393 2.66 5.08 19.95
CA ARG A 393 1.43 4.31 20.21
C ARG A 393 1.20 4.12 21.71
N ASN A 394 2.20 3.63 22.44
CA ASN A 394 2.06 3.36 23.87
C ASN A 394 1.71 4.64 24.65
N GLY A 395 2.36 5.77 24.35
CA GLY A 395 2.05 7.06 24.98
C GLY A 395 0.63 7.54 24.67
N ALA A 396 0.16 7.33 23.44
CA ALA A 396 -1.20 7.64 23.03
C ALA A 396 -2.24 6.74 23.73
N GLU A 397 -2.01 5.42 23.79
CA GLU A 397 -2.90 4.45 24.44
C GLU A 397 -3.00 4.69 25.95
N GLU A 398 -1.86 4.93 26.62
CA GLU A 398 -1.82 5.29 28.04
C GLU A 398 -2.63 6.56 28.34
N GLU A 399 -2.52 7.57 27.47
CA GLU A 399 -3.24 8.84 27.63
C GLU A 399 -4.73 8.70 27.33
N ALA A 400 -5.10 7.99 26.26
CA ALA A 400 -6.49 7.73 25.93
C ALA A 400 -7.21 6.99 27.07
N LYS A 401 -6.53 6.01 27.70
CA LYS A 401 -7.05 5.32 28.89
C LYS A 401 -7.24 6.25 30.08
N LYS A 402 -6.31 7.19 30.32
CA LYS A 402 -6.45 8.19 31.40
C LYS A 402 -7.62 9.15 31.16
N LEU A 403 -7.86 9.53 29.90
CA LEU A 403 -8.91 10.46 29.50
C LEU A 403 -10.28 9.80 29.28
N GLY A 404 -10.34 8.47 29.24
CA GLY A 404 -11.56 7.72 28.94
C GLY A 404 -12.01 7.90 27.48
N VAL A 405 -11.07 7.95 26.55
CA VAL A 405 -11.28 8.07 25.09
C VAL A 405 -11.13 6.69 24.45
N ASP A 406 -12.00 6.36 23.50
CA ASP A 406 -11.85 5.17 22.67
C ASP A 406 -10.84 5.46 21.54
N LEU A 407 -9.63 4.90 21.65
CA LEU A 407 -8.55 5.10 20.68
C LEU A 407 -8.41 3.87 19.78
N THR A 408 -8.66 4.07 18.49
CA THR A 408 -8.40 3.06 17.46
C THR A 408 -7.06 3.33 16.79
N VAL A 409 -6.11 2.38 16.90
CA VAL A 409 -4.77 2.50 16.29
C VAL A 409 -4.69 1.64 15.03
N THR A 410 -4.17 2.20 13.93
CA THR A 410 -3.88 1.47 12.69
C THR A 410 -2.42 1.61 12.27
N ASP A 411 -1.91 0.58 11.58
CA ASP A 411 -0.55 0.49 11.05
C ASP A 411 -0.59 0.52 9.52
N ALA A 412 0.01 1.55 8.91
CA ALA A 412 0.06 1.69 7.46
C ALA A 412 1.14 0.83 6.78
N GLN A 413 2.06 0.22 7.55
CA GLN A 413 3.14 -0.63 7.04
C GLN A 413 4.03 0.04 5.96
N ASN A 414 4.22 1.36 6.07
CA ASN A 414 4.87 2.22 5.07
C ASN A 414 4.22 2.20 3.68
N ASP A 415 2.94 1.81 3.57
CA ASP A 415 2.14 1.93 2.34
C ASP A 415 1.16 3.10 2.48
N ALA A 416 1.37 4.15 1.69
CA ALA A 416 0.51 5.34 1.75
C ALA A 416 -0.91 5.09 1.22
N SER A 417 -1.10 4.11 0.33
CA SER A 417 -2.42 3.71 -0.15
C SER A 417 -3.21 3.04 0.96
N GLN A 418 -2.54 2.21 1.77
CA GLN A 418 -3.10 1.62 2.98
C GLN A 418 -3.41 2.70 4.01
N GLN A 419 -2.53 3.67 4.24
CA GLN A 419 -2.81 4.81 5.12
C GLN A 419 -4.03 5.61 4.65
N ALA A 420 -4.11 5.92 3.35
CA ALA A 420 -5.25 6.64 2.78
C ALA A 420 -6.57 5.87 2.96
N ASN A 421 -6.54 4.53 2.89
CA ASN A 421 -7.69 3.68 3.21
C ASN A 421 -8.08 3.78 4.69
N GLN A 422 -7.11 3.75 5.60
CA GLN A 422 -7.33 3.84 7.05
C GLN A 422 -7.95 5.19 7.44
N LEU A 423 -7.39 6.29 6.93
CA LEU A 423 -7.93 7.63 7.17
C LEU A 423 -9.35 7.78 6.62
N GLN A 424 -9.64 7.26 5.42
CA GLN A 424 -11.00 7.27 4.89
C GLN A 424 -11.97 6.42 5.72
N ASN A 425 -11.51 5.29 6.29
CA ASN A 425 -12.33 4.50 7.20
C ASN A 425 -12.64 5.29 8.49
N PHE A 426 -11.69 6.05 9.04
CA PHE A 426 -11.94 6.92 10.20
C PHE A 426 -12.96 8.01 9.90
N VAL A 427 -12.86 8.65 8.73
CA VAL A 427 -13.85 9.62 8.26
C VAL A 427 -15.24 8.97 8.13
N SER A 428 -15.33 7.82 7.46
CA SER A 428 -16.60 7.09 7.27
C SER A 428 -17.20 6.57 8.59
N GLY A 429 -16.37 6.28 9.59
CA GLY A 429 -16.78 5.85 10.92
C GLY A 429 -17.21 6.99 11.85
N SER A 430 -17.25 8.24 11.35
CA SER A 430 -17.63 9.44 12.10
C SER A 430 -16.85 9.60 13.41
N LEU A 431 -15.53 9.38 13.35
CA LEU A 431 -14.64 9.63 14.49
C LEU A 431 -14.61 11.12 14.82
N SER A 432 -14.46 11.44 16.11
CA SER A 432 -14.45 12.81 16.61
C SER A 432 -13.18 13.58 16.28
N ALA A 433 -12.06 12.87 16.09
CA ALA A 433 -10.78 13.43 15.67
C ALA A 433 -9.88 12.34 15.09
N ILE A 434 -8.92 12.75 14.28
CA ILE A 434 -7.91 11.87 13.69
C ILE A 434 -6.52 12.37 14.07
N VAL A 435 -5.67 11.46 14.54
CA VAL A 435 -4.23 11.64 14.66
C VAL A 435 -3.55 10.87 13.54
N VAL A 436 -2.66 11.52 12.80
CA VAL A 436 -1.94 10.93 11.68
C VAL A 436 -0.44 11.17 11.78
N ASN A 437 0.33 10.09 11.71
CA ASN A 437 1.74 10.14 11.34
C ASN A 437 1.87 9.73 9.86
N PRO A 438 2.03 10.68 8.94
CA PRO A 438 1.98 10.37 7.51
C PRO A 438 3.16 9.49 7.04
N VAL A 439 2.85 8.48 6.24
CA VAL A 439 3.85 7.69 5.48
C VAL A 439 4.64 8.60 4.55
N ASP A 440 3.94 9.51 3.87
CA ASP A 440 4.50 10.55 3.00
C ASP A 440 3.69 11.85 3.18
N SER A 441 4.38 12.99 3.27
CA SER A 441 3.75 14.27 3.61
C SER A 441 2.77 14.76 2.55
N ASP A 442 3.02 14.49 1.27
CA ASP A 442 2.11 14.87 0.18
C ASP A 442 0.98 13.85 0.02
N ALA A 443 1.27 12.55 0.19
CA ALA A 443 0.31 11.47 0.06
C ALA A 443 -0.84 11.49 1.06
N ALA A 444 -0.61 12.03 2.27
CA ALA A 444 -1.64 12.17 3.28
C ALA A 444 -2.60 13.35 3.01
N GLY A 445 -2.18 14.34 2.21
CA GLY A 445 -2.94 15.57 1.96
C GLY A 445 -4.39 15.34 1.50
N PRO A 446 -4.64 14.53 0.46
CA PRO A 446 -6.00 14.22 0.01
C PRO A 446 -6.90 13.64 1.11
N SER A 447 -6.38 12.74 1.94
CA SER A 447 -7.15 12.14 3.05
C SER A 447 -7.43 13.13 4.18
N VAL A 448 -6.49 14.02 4.49
CA VAL A 448 -6.73 15.10 5.47
C VAL A 448 -7.77 16.10 4.95
N ARG A 449 -7.73 16.47 3.67
CA ARG A 449 -8.78 17.32 3.08
C ARG A 449 -10.17 16.67 3.11
N ALA A 450 -10.24 15.35 2.95
CA ALA A 450 -11.50 14.62 3.11
C ALA A 450 -12.04 14.70 4.54
N ALA A 451 -11.18 14.55 5.55
CA ALA A 451 -11.57 14.74 6.96
C ALA A 451 -12.02 16.19 7.24
N ASN A 452 -11.28 17.19 6.74
CA ASN A 452 -11.64 18.61 6.92
C ASN A 452 -12.99 18.97 6.28
N LYS A 453 -13.36 18.31 5.18
CA LYS A 453 -14.66 18.53 4.52
C LYS A 453 -15.84 18.04 5.38
N ASP A 454 -15.61 17.03 6.22
CA ASP A 454 -16.59 16.46 7.13
C ASP A 454 -16.44 17.04 8.56
N ASP A 455 -15.74 18.17 8.69
CA ASP A 455 -15.48 18.90 9.94
C ASP A 455 -14.78 18.04 11.02
N ILE A 456 -14.01 17.02 10.61
CA ILE A 456 -13.24 16.17 11.53
C ILE A 456 -11.84 16.77 11.73
N PRO A 457 -11.47 17.22 12.95
CA PRO A 457 -10.15 17.79 13.21
C PRO A 457 -9.04 16.74 13.06
N VAL A 458 -7.96 17.15 12.38
CA VAL A 458 -6.79 16.31 12.14
C VAL A 458 -5.56 16.85 12.85
N ILE A 459 -4.92 16.00 13.64
CA ILE A 459 -3.67 16.26 14.34
C ILE A 459 -2.55 15.48 13.65
N ALA A 460 -1.57 16.19 13.09
CA ALA A 460 -0.36 15.56 12.59
C ALA A 460 0.61 15.30 13.74
N VAL A 461 1.23 14.12 13.77
CA VAL A 461 2.22 13.75 14.79
C VAL A 461 3.51 13.23 14.13
N ASP A 462 4.66 13.67 14.64
CA ASP A 462 6.03 13.41 14.17
C ASP A 462 6.35 13.94 12.76
N ARG A 463 5.44 13.77 11.79
CA ARG A 463 5.59 14.25 10.41
C ARG A 463 4.42 15.15 10.02
N GLY A 464 4.72 16.23 9.30
CA GLY A 464 3.73 17.15 8.76
C GLY A 464 3.03 16.63 7.51
N VAL A 465 1.86 17.19 7.23
CA VAL A 465 1.07 16.94 6.01
C VAL A 465 1.14 18.19 5.12
N ASN A 466 1.45 18.00 3.84
CA ASN A 466 1.51 19.07 2.86
C ASN A 466 0.14 19.25 2.18
N LYS A 467 -0.13 20.48 1.71
CA LYS A 467 -1.34 20.82 0.92
C LYS A 467 -2.68 20.46 1.61
N ALA A 468 -2.71 20.42 2.94
CA ALA A 468 -3.91 20.23 3.73
C ALA A 468 -3.78 20.95 5.07
N GLU A 469 -4.90 21.36 5.65
CA GLU A 469 -4.92 21.99 6.98
C GLU A 469 -4.99 20.92 8.07
N THR A 470 -4.14 21.06 9.08
CA THR A 470 -4.17 20.25 10.30
C THR A 470 -4.40 21.18 11.48
N SER A 471 -5.24 20.78 12.43
CA SER A 471 -5.52 21.58 13.64
C SER A 471 -4.25 21.81 14.47
N ALA A 472 -3.35 20.83 14.50
CA ALA A 472 -2.04 20.94 15.13
C ALA A 472 -1.02 19.98 14.49
N LEU A 473 0.25 20.38 14.48
CA LEU A 473 1.42 19.53 14.22
C LEU A 473 2.22 19.35 15.51
N ILE A 474 2.31 18.12 16.00
CA ILE A 474 3.05 17.74 17.21
C ILE A 474 4.30 17.00 16.73
N ALA A 475 5.44 17.68 16.72
CA ALA A 475 6.68 17.10 16.21
C ALA A 475 7.85 17.49 17.09
N SER A 476 8.90 16.67 17.08
CA SER A 476 10.18 17.07 17.65
C SER A 476 10.73 18.29 16.91
N ASP A 477 11.52 19.14 17.58
CA ASP A 477 12.25 20.20 16.87
C ASP A 477 13.39 19.58 16.05
N ASN A 478 13.05 19.12 14.85
CA ASN A 478 13.97 18.42 13.95
C ASN A 478 15.09 19.32 13.41
N VAL A 479 14.82 20.63 13.26
CA VAL A 479 15.84 21.59 12.79
C VAL A 479 16.87 21.80 13.89
N GLU A 480 16.43 22.12 15.11
CA GLU A 480 17.32 22.23 16.27
C GLU A 480 18.05 20.91 16.52
N GLY A 481 17.36 19.78 16.43
CA GLY A 481 17.96 18.46 16.57
C GLY A 481 19.05 18.18 15.54
N GLY A 482 18.83 18.58 14.28
CA GLY A 482 19.85 18.48 13.23
C GLY A 482 21.08 19.31 13.55
N GLU A 483 20.89 20.56 14.00
CA GLU A 483 21.98 21.46 14.42
C GLU A 483 22.77 20.88 15.60
N LEU A 484 22.07 20.36 16.62
CA LEU A 484 22.66 19.68 17.77
C LEU A 484 23.45 18.44 17.36
N GLY A 485 22.94 17.66 16.41
CA GLY A 485 23.65 16.50 15.85
C GLY A 485 24.93 16.90 15.11
N ALA A 486 24.88 17.98 14.32
CA ALA A 486 26.05 18.53 13.64
C ALA A 486 27.11 19.01 14.64
N LYS A 487 26.69 19.75 15.66
CA LYS A 487 27.56 20.21 16.74
C LYS A 487 28.23 19.05 17.47
N ALA A 488 27.44 18.06 17.92
CA ALA A 488 27.95 16.90 18.64
C ALA A 488 29.01 16.13 17.81
N LEU A 489 28.72 15.86 16.53
CA LEU A 489 29.67 15.17 15.67
C LEU A 489 30.93 16.01 15.40
N ALA A 490 30.77 17.29 15.08
CA ALA A 490 31.89 18.17 14.75
C ALA A 490 32.82 18.42 15.95
N GLU A 491 32.27 18.67 17.14
CA GLU A 491 33.05 18.82 18.37
C GLU A 491 33.83 17.54 18.70
N LYS A 492 33.20 16.37 18.54
CA LYS A 492 33.87 15.09 18.76
C LYS A 492 35.02 14.84 17.79
N LEU A 493 34.94 15.36 16.57
CA LEU A 493 36.00 15.31 15.56
C LEU A 493 37.02 16.45 15.70
N GLY A 494 36.87 17.34 16.68
CA GLY A 494 37.77 18.49 16.85
C GLY A 494 37.63 19.53 15.73
N GLY A 495 36.45 19.65 15.14
CA GLY A 495 36.11 20.65 14.12
C GLY A 495 36.61 20.37 12.70
N LYS A 496 37.20 19.19 12.44
CA LYS A 496 37.72 18.80 11.12
C LYS A 496 37.55 17.30 10.86
N GLY A 497 37.34 16.93 9.60
CA GLY A 497 37.20 15.53 9.20
C GLY A 497 36.30 15.34 7.99
N THR A 498 36.20 14.10 7.52
CA THR A 498 35.31 13.69 6.43
C THR A 498 34.17 12.84 6.97
N ILE A 499 32.95 13.15 6.56
CA ILE A 499 31.76 12.47 7.07
C ILE A 499 30.83 12.03 5.94
N VAL A 500 29.99 11.04 6.24
CA VAL A 500 28.85 10.65 5.41
C VAL A 500 27.53 10.87 6.16
N ILE A 501 26.46 11.04 5.40
CA ILE A 501 25.11 11.21 5.95
C ILE A 501 24.20 10.09 5.45
N LEU A 502 23.57 9.38 6.38
CA LEU A 502 22.48 8.46 6.11
C LEU A 502 21.16 9.20 6.31
N GLN A 503 20.46 9.43 5.20
CA GLN A 503 19.20 10.16 5.18
C GLN A 503 18.03 9.23 5.45
N GLY A 504 17.00 9.78 6.08
CA GLY A 504 15.74 9.10 6.33
C GLY A 504 14.93 8.77 5.09
N GLN A 505 13.67 8.42 5.32
CA GLN A 505 12.72 8.20 4.25
C GLN A 505 12.44 9.52 3.53
N ALA A 506 12.76 9.56 2.25
CA ALA A 506 12.49 10.69 1.40
C ALA A 506 10.98 11.00 1.32
N GLY A 507 10.64 12.29 1.17
CA GLY A 507 9.24 12.77 1.20
C GLY A 507 8.73 13.12 2.60
N THR A 508 9.40 12.70 3.67
CA THR A 508 9.02 13.03 5.06
C THR A 508 9.52 14.40 5.53
N SER A 509 8.72 15.14 6.29
CA SER A 509 9.16 16.42 6.89
C SER A 509 10.35 16.22 7.84
N ALA A 510 10.33 15.15 8.65
CA ALA A 510 11.40 14.84 9.61
C ALA A 510 12.78 14.72 8.93
N SER A 511 12.89 13.97 7.82
CA SER A 511 14.16 13.85 7.09
C SER A 511 14.61 15.20 6.51
N ARG A 512 13.67 15.96 5.91
CA ARG A 512 13.99 17.29 5.35
C ARG A 512 14.51 18.26 6.43
N GLU A 513 13.83 18.33 7.56
CA GLU A 513 14.14 19.25 8.65
C GLU A 513 15.45 18.87 9.36
N ARG A 514 15.66 17.58 9.68
CA ARG A 514 16.92 17.09 10.27
C ARG A 514 18.10 17.35 9.35
N GLY A 515 17.97 17.04 8.07
CA GLY A 515 19.01 17.30 7.07
C GLY A 515 19.32 18.79 6.89
N ALA A 516 18.30 19.65 6.92
CA ALA A 516 18.46 21.11 6.84
C ALA A 516 19.14 21.68 8.09
N GLY A 517 18.71 21.27 9.28
CA GLY A 517 19.32 21.65 10.55
C GLY A 517 20.78 21.20 10.63
N PHE A 518 21.07 19.95 10.27
CA PHE A 518 22.44 19.45 10.24
C PHE A 518 23.33 20.24 9.28
N ALA A 519 22.82 20.57 8.09
CA ALA A 519 23.55 21.41 7.14
C ALA A 519 23.75 22.85 7.64
N ALA A 520 22.80 23.40 8.42
CA ALA A 520 22.94 24.71 9.04
C ALA A 520 24.00 24.69 10.15
N GLY A 521 23.96 23.72 11.06
CA GLY A 521 24.93 23.58 12.15
C GLY A 521 26.36 23.34 11.67
N LEU A 522 26.55 22.63 10.55
CA LEU A 522 27.88 22.46 9.95
C LEU A 522 28.52 23.75 9.44
N LYS A 523 27.77 24.83 9.21
CA LYS A 523 28.35 26.12 8.77
C LYS A 523 29.34 26.70 9.79
N GLU A 524 29.19 26.35 11.07
CA GLU A 524 30.13 26.73 12.14
C GLU A 524 31.44 25.93 12.10
N TYR A 525 31.47 24.81 11.38
CA TYR A 525 32.59 23.86 11.33
C TYR A 525 33.10 23.65 9.89
N PRO A 526 33.72 24.66 9.25
CA PRO A 526 34.15 24.57 7.85
C PRO A 526 35.23 23.50 7.58
N GLY A 527 35.85 22.95 8.63
CA GLY A 527 36.79 21.83 8.52
C GLY A 527 36.13 20.46 8.32
N ILE A 528 34.81 20.35 8.52
CA ILE A 528 34.04 19.12 8.31
C ILE A 528 33.57 19.07 6.85
N LYS A 529 33.90 17.99 6.15
CA LYS A 529 33.53 17.78 4.74
C LYS A 529 32.57 16.61 4.60
N VAL A 530 31.38 16.86 4.06
CA VAL A 530 30.44 15.79 3.71
C VAL A 530 30.83 15.21 2.35
N VAL A 531 31.27 13.94 2.32
CA VAL A 531 31.71 13.27 1.08
C VAL A 531 30.60 12.51 0.37
N ALA A 532 29.57 12.09 1.10
CA ALA A 532 28.38 11.45 0.54
C ALA A 532 27.15 11.65 1.42
N LYS A 533 25.97 11.67 0.79
CA LYS A 533 24.65 11.61 1.45
C LYS A 533 23.81 10.59 0.69
N GLN A 534 23.24 9.60 1.38
CA GLN A 534 22.40 8.58 0.74
C GLN A 534 21.21 8.19 1.62
N PRO A 535 20.03 7.97 1.04
CA PRO A 535 18.85 7.53 1.78
C PRO A 535 18.99 6.07 2.24
N ALA A 536 18.66 5.82 3.50
CA ALA A 536 18.51 4.50 4.12
C ALA A 536 17.13 4.31 4.77
N ASP A 537 16.18 5.20 4.48
CA ASP A 537 14.73 5.05 4.72
C ASP A 537 14.31 4.77 6.17
N PHE A 538 15.09 5.26 7.15
CA PHE A 538 14.88 4.97 8.58
C PHE A 538 14.93 3.46 8.92
N ASP A 539 15.56 2.65 8.08
CA ASP A 539 15.60 1.20 8.19
C ASP A 539 17.01 0.69 8.53
N ARG A 540 17.09 -0.22 9.51
CA ARG A 540 18.36 -0.77 10.01
C ARG A 540 19.12 -1.59 8.97
N THR A 541 18.42 -2.36 8.15
CA THR A 541 19.03 -3.22 7.12
C THR A 541 19.56 -2.35 5.98
N LYS A 542 18.77 -1.38 5.53
CA LYS A 542 19.24 -0.41 4.52
C LYS A 542 20.39 0.43 5.04
N GLY A 543 20.37 0.83 6.32
CA GLY A 543 21.49 1.52 6.95
C GLY A 543 22.79 0.72 6.88
N LEU A 544 22.73 -0.61 7.10
CA LEU A 544 23.87 -1.52 6.93
C LEU A 544 24.34 -1.58 5.46
N ASP A 545 23.42 -1.78 4.51
CA ASP A 545 23.76 -1.92 3.09
C ASP A 545 24.37 -0.65 2.51
N VAL A 546 23.73 0.50 2.76
CA VAL A 546 24.20 1.82 2.32
C VAL A 546 25.56 2.14 2.95
N MET A 547 25.72 1.94 4.26
CA MET A 547 26.99 2.20 4.92
C MET A 547 28.11 1.28 4.40
N THR A 548 27.80 0.02 4.10
CA THR A 548 28.78 -0.92 3.51
C THR A 548 29.29 -0.39 2.16
N ASN A 549 28.41 0.10 1.30
CA ASN A 549 28.78 0.66 0.01
C ASN A 549 29.57 1.97 0.16
N LEU A 550 29.13 2.86 1.06
CA LEU A 550 29.82 4.12 1.34
C LEU A 550 31.21 3.90 1.92
N LEU A 551 31.41 2.90 2.77
CA LEU A 551 32.71 2.57 3.33
C LEU A 551 33.67 2.02 2.28
N GLN A 552 33.17 1.34 1.24
CA GLN A 552 33.99 0.90 0.10
C GLN A 552 34.42 2.09 -0.76
N ALA A 553 33.52 3.05 -1.00
CA ALA A 553 33.81 4.25 -1.79
C ALA A 553 34.67 5.29 -1.03
N HIS A 554 34.49 5.36 0.29
CA HIS A 554 35.12 6.34 1.18
C HIS A 554 35.66 5.63 2.44
N PRO A 555 36.76 4.86 2.33
CA PRO A 555 37.29 4.06 3.44
C PRO A 555 37.85 4.88 4.61
N ASP A 556 38.19 6.15 4.36
CA ASP A 556 38.89 7.07 5.25
C ASP A 556 37.97 8.07 5.96
N ILE A 557 36.66 7.80 6.00
CA ILE A 557 35.71 8.66 6.73
C ILE A 557 36.01 8.67 8.23
N ASP A 558 35.80 9.82 8.86
CA ASP A 558 35.98 10.05 10.29
C ASP A 558 34.65 10.02 11.06
N GLY A 559 33.52 10.24 10.36
CA GLY A 559 32.21 10.29 11.01
C GLY A 559 31.01 9.91 10.14
N VAL A 560 29.93 9.54 10.82
CA VAL A 560 28.63 9.24 10.23
C VAL A 560 27.57 10.00 11.00
N PHE A 561 26.75 10.76 10.29
CA PHE A 561 25.47 11.24 10.82
C PHE A 561 24.34 10.41 10.21
N ALA A 562 23.54 9.77 11.04
CA ALA A 562 22.34 9.09 10.62
C ALA A 562 21.13 9.85 11.16
N GLU A 563 20.18 10.17 10.29
CA GLU A 563 18.98 10.92 10.68
C GLU A 563 18.05 10.14 11.63
N ASN A 564 18.39 8.89 11.99
CA ASN A 564 17.72 8.10 13.04
C ASN A 564 18.62 6.95 13.56
N ASP A 565 18.24 6.38 14.70
CA ASP A 565 19.02 5.37 15.41
C ASP A 565 19.03 4.03 14.68
N GLU A 566 17.95 3.64 14.00
CA GLU A 566 17.90 2.38 13.25
C GLU A 566 18.97 2.36 12.14
N MET A 567 19.07 3.43 11.37
CA MET A 567 20.14 3.58 10.37
C MET A 567 21.52 3.68 11.01
N ALA A 568 21.65 4.36 12.16
CA ALA A 568 22.91 4.44 12.90
C ALA A 568 23.39 3.05 13.37
N LEU A 569 22.49 2.21 13.87
CA LEU A 569 22.76 0.84 14.30
C LEU A 569 23.15 -0.06 13.11
N GLY A 570 22.50 0.13 11.95
CA GLY A 570 22.92 -0.48 10.69
C GLY A 570 24.35 -0.07 10.30
N ALA A 571 24.65 1.22 10.40
CA ALA A 571 25.97 1.77 10.11
C ALA A 571 27.06 1.25 11.07
N ILE A 572 26.76 1.17 12.36
CA ILE A 572 27.64 0.58 13.39
C ILE A 572 28.00 -0.85 13.02
N LYS A 573 27.01 -1.64 12.56
CA LYS A 573 27.25 -3.02 12.11
C LYS A 573 28.16 -3.08 10.87
N ALA A 574 28.00 -2.18 9.91
CA ALA A 574 28.88 -2.08 8.73
C ALA A 574 30.32 -1.68 9.11
N LEU A 575 30.46 -0.73 10.04
CA LEU A 575 31.74 -0.21 10.52
C LEU A 575 32.51 -1.21 11.39
N GLY A 576 31.81 -2.13 12.06
CA GLY A 576 32.40 -3.12 12.94
C GLY A 576 33.23 -2.47 14.06
N SER A 577 34.50 -2.84 14.16
CA SER A 577 35.40 -2.33 15.20
C SER A 577 35.78 -0.85 15.07
N LYS A 578 35.50 -0.21 13.91
CA LYS A 578 35.75 1.22 13.70
C LYS A 578 34.74 2.10 14.43
N ALA A 579 33.51 1.63 14.63
CA ALA A 579 32.40 2.39 15.21
C ALA A 579 32.72 2.87 16.63
N GLY A 580 32.53 4.17 16.87
CA GLY A 580 32.80 4.82 18.16
C GLY A 580 34.29 5.03 18.48
N LYS A 581 35.19 4.49 17.65
CA LYS A 581 36.65 4.60 17.80
C LYS A 581 37.23 5.51 16.71
N SER A 582 37.59 4.94 15.57
CA SER A 582 38.15 5.69 14.44
C SER A 582 37.05 6.38 13.62
N VAL A 583 35.81 5.90 13.69
CA VAL A 583 34.65 6.53 13.02
C VAL A 583 33.59 6.84 14.07
N GLN A 584 33.27 8.11 14.24
CA GLN A 584 32.29 8.57 15.21
C GLN A 584 30.89 8.55 14.59
N VAL A 585 29.91 7.97 15.28
CA VAL A 585 28.54 7.84 14.77
C VAL A 585 27.61 8.67 15.64
N VAL A 586 26.82 9.54 15.03
CA VAL A 586 25.73 10.28 15.68
C VAL A 586 24.40 9.86 15.06
N GLY A 587 23.48 9.44 15.92
CA GLY A 587 22.11 9.06 15.57
C GLY A 587 21.09 10.10 16.03
N PHE A 588 19.82 9.73 15.91
CA PHE A 588 18.65 10.54 16.28
C PHE A 588 17.57 9.57 16.75
N ASP A 589 16.69 9.95 17.66
CA ASP A 589 15.53 9.22 18.21
C ASP A 589 15.66 8.91 19.70
N GLY A 590 16.82 8.43 20.17
CA GLY A 590 16.98 7.96 21.55
C GLY A 590 16.24 6.65 21.81
N THR A 591 16.22 5.74 20.83
CA THR A 591 15.60 4.41 20.96
C THR A 591 16.31 3.57 22.03
N PRO A 592 15.64 2.58 22.66
CA PRO A 592 16.28 1.71 23.64
C PRO A 592 17.56 1.02 23.14
N ASP A 593 17.59 0.60 21.88
CA ASP A 593 18.79 0.01 21.27
C ASP A 593 19.87 1.07 20.96
N GLY A 594 19.46 2.27 20.54
CA GLY A 594 20.36 3.41 20.34
C GLY A 594 21.04 3.83 21.64
N LEU A 595 20.28 3.96 22.73
CA LEU A 595 20.80 4.30 24.06
C LEU A 595 21.79 3.24 24.57
N LYS A 596 21.50 1.94 24.37
CA LYS A 596 22.46 0.86 24.67
C LYS A 596 23.74 0.99 23.83
N ALA A 597 23.64 1.40 22.57
CA ALA A 597 24.81 1.65 21.73
C ALA A 597 25.61 2.88 22.20
N VAL A 598 24.95 3.89 22.76
CA VAL A 598 25.60 5.04 23.43
C VAL A 598 26.35 4.59 24.69
N GLU A 599 25.73 3.77 25.54
CA GLU A 599 26.37 3.18 26.73
C GLU A 599 27.61 2.35 26.35
N ALA A 600 27.46 1.52 25.30
CA ALA A 600 28.55 0.71 24.74
C ALA A 600 29.65 1.56 24.08
N GLY A 601 29.36 2.82 23.74
CA GLY A 601 30.26 3.75 23.06
C GLY A 601 30.46 3.45 21.58
N THR A 602 29.65 2.58 20.97
CA THR A 602 29.66 2.34 19.51
C THR A 602 28.87 3.40 18.76
N LEU A 603 27.86 3.99 19.42
CA LEU A 603 27.21 5.23 19.03
C LEU A 603 27.76 6.35 19.93
N TYR A 604 28.29 7.43 19.37
CA TYR A 604 28.85 8.51 20.18
C TYR A 604 27.73 9.32 20.87
N ALA A 605 26.71 9.69 20.11
CA ALA A 605 25.56 10.42 20.61
C ALA A 605 24.29 10.02 19.86
N SER A 606 23.14 10.13 20.51
CA SER A 606 21.84 10.15 19.85
C SER A 606 21.13 11.45 20.20
N VAL A 607 20.61 12.15 19.21
CA VAL A 607 19.70 13.28 19.43
C VAL A 607 18.33 12.70 19.80
N ALA A 608 18.13 12.51 21.11
CA ALA A 608 17.00 11.78 21.65
C ALA A 608 15.72 12.61 21.59
N GLN A 609 14.68 11.95 21.09
CA GLN A 609 13.31 12.45 21.04
C GLN A 609 12.53 11.96 22.26
N GLN A 610 11.27 12.40 22.38
CA GLN A 610 10.35 11.97 23.44
C GLN A 610 9.08 11.36 22.82
N PRO A 611 9.15 10.15 22.23
CA PRO A 611 8.05 9.57 21.45
C PRO A 611 6.78 9.33 22.27
N LYS A 612 6.90 8.91 23.54
CA LYS A 612 5.72 8.75 24.40
C LYS A 612 5.00 10.08 24.60
N GLU A 613 5.76 11.15 24.77
CA GLU A 613 5.23 12.50 24.94
C GLU A 613 4.54 13.01 23.66
N LEU A 614 5.10 12.73 22.48
CA LEU A 614 4.45 13.02 21.19
C LEU A 614 3.07 12.35 21.12
N GLY A 615 2.98 11.06 21.46
CA GLY A 615 1.71 10.33 21.48
C GLY A 615 0.72 10.89 22.49
N ARG A 616 1.19 11.19 23.71
CA ARG A 616 0.38 11.79 24.78
C ARG A 616 -0.21 13.15 24.37
N ILE A 617 0.63 14.07 23.90
CA ILE A 617 0.22 15.41 23.46
C ILE A 617 -0.72 15.32 22.26
N ALA A 618 -0.50 14.39 21.33
CA ALA A 618 -1.36 14.22 20.16
C ALA A 618 -2.79 13.84 20.55
N VAL A 619 -2.97 12.88 21.46
CA VAL A 619 -4.31 12.49 21.96
C VAL A 619 -4.99 13.63 22.72
N GLN A 620 -4.24 14.37 23.55
CA GLN A 620 -4.78 15.53 24.25
C GLN A 620 -5.27 16.63 23.30
N ASN A 621 -4.49 16.94 22.27
CA ASN A 621 -4.88 17.94 21.28
C ASN A 621 -6.02 17.45 20.39
N ALA A 622 -6.07 16.16 20.05
CA ALA A 622 -7.17 15.58 19.29
C ALA A 622 -8.49 15.69 20.08
N LEU A 623 -8.50 15.35 21.37
CA LEU A 623 -9.68 15.51 22.23
C LEU A 623 -10.08 16.98 22.38
N ARG A 624 -9.11 17.88 22.57
CA ARG A 624 -9.40 19.33 22.66
C ARG A 624 -10.01 19.86 21.37
N ALA A 625 -9.46 19.48 20.23
CA ALA A 625 -9.97 19.91 18.93
C ALA A 625 -11.38 19.35 18.68
N ALA A 626 -11.66 18.10 19.06
CA ALA A 626 -13.00 17.50 19.01
C ALA A 626 -14.03 18.21 19.90
N GLU A 627 -13.59 18.90 20.95
CA GLU A 627 -14.42 19.71 21.85
C GLU A 627 -14.46 21.20 21.44
N ASP A 628 -14.08 21.54 20.21
CA ASP A 628 -13.99 22.89 19.66
C ASP A 628 -13.08 23.85 20.47
N LYS A 629 -12.15 23.30 21.26
CA LYS A 629 -11.19 24.09 22.04
C LYS A 629 -10.01 24.47 21.16
N LYS A 630 -9.49 25.69 21.38
CA LYS A 630 -8.25 26.14 20.71
C LYS A 630 -7.08 25.21 21.03
N VAL A 631 -6.37 24.81 19.99
CA VAL A 631 -5.10 24.07 20.04
C VAL A 631 -4.01 24.92 19.40
N GLU A 632 -2.76 24.72 19.83
CA GLU A 632 -1.62 25.37 19.21
C GLU A 632 -1.33 24.71 17.85
N GLN A 633 -1.17 25.51 16.80
CA GLN A 633 -0.98 24.98 15.44
C GLN A 633 0.31 24.16 15.29
N THR A 634 1.35 24.46 16.06
CA THR A 634 2.62 23.74 16.01
C THR A 634 3.17 23.60 17.41
N VAL A 635 3.27 22.36 17.89
CA VAL A 635 3.86 22.03 19.18
C VAL A 635 5.21 21.38 18.91
N LYS A 636 6.29 22.10 19.22
CA LYS A 636 7.65 21.60 19.13
C LYS A 636 8.06 20.91 20.42
N VAL A 637 8.24 19.60 20.38
CA VAL A 637 8.75 18.83 21.51
C VAL A 637 10.28 18.91 21.52
N PRO A 638 10.90 19.33 22.64
CA PRO A 638 12.34 19.50 22.69
C PRO A 638 13.07 18.16 22.57
N VAL A 639 14.20 18.19 21.90
CA VAL A 639 15.13 17.07 21.78
C VAL A 639 16.35 17.28 22.68
N LYS A 640 17.01 16.18 23.06
CA LYS A 640 18.20 16.24 23.94
C LYS A 640 19.32 15.40 23.34
N VAL A 641 20.54 15.92 23.33
CA VAL A 641 21.70 15.12 22.96
C VAL A 641 22.04 14.19 24.11
N VAL A 642 21.93 12.88 23.86
CA VAL A 642 22.28 11.83 24.80
C VAL A 642 23.62 11.25 24.42
N THR A 643 24.55 11.28 25.36
CA THR A 643 25.92 10.77 25.25
C THR A 643 26.20 9.83 26.43
N LYS A 644 27.37 9.20 26.44
CA LYS A 644 27.76 8.28 27.52
C LYS A 644 27.74 8.94 28.91
N GLU A 645 27.93 10.25 28.96
CA GLU A 645 27.94 11.03 30.20
C GLU A 645 26.56 11.19 30.85
N ASN A 646 25.47 11.18 30.07
CA ASN A 646 24.12 11.47 30.57
C ASN A 646 23.08 10.37 30.29
N VAL A 647 23.42 9.32 29.54
CA VAL A 647 22.50 8.23 29.16
C VAL A 647 21.85 7.53 30.36
N ALA A 648 22.57 7.36 31.46
CA ALA A 648 22.04 6.71 32.67
C ALA A 648 20.89 7.49 33.35
N GLY A 649 20.73 8.78 33.05
CA GLY A 649 19.68 9.64 33.59
C GLY A 649 18.59 10.00 32.57
N PHE A 650 18.62 9.43 31.36
CA PHE A 650 17.65 9.71 30.32
C PHE A 650 16.47 8.73 30.39
N GLU A 651 15.27 9.25 30.66
CA GLU A 651 14.01 8.53 30.50
C GLU A 651 13.29 9.08 29.26
N GLY A 652 13.06 8.21 28.27
CA GLY A 652 12.46 8.53 26.96
C GLY A 652 10.97 8.23 26.83
#